data_AF-A0A7C0XFW2-F1
#
_entry.id   AF-A0A7C0XFW2-F1
#
_cell.length_a   1.000
_cell.length_b   1.000
_cell.length_c   1.000
_cell.angle_alpha   90.00
_cell.angle_beta   90.00
_cell.angle_gamma   90.00
#
_symmetry.space_group_name_H-M   'P 1'
#
loop_
_entity.id
_entity.type
_entity.pdbx_description
1 polymer ?
#
loop_
_entity_poly.entity_id
_entity_poly.type
_entity_poly.pdbx_seq_one_letter_code
_entity_poly.pdbx_strand_id
1 'polypeptide(L)'
;MGSRELERIVDKIEAYLSKAHMKLYQEIGRLSTTGKEKIIERLHRVSAEIWSSLREVREKKSVIEEFVNLVKKTRSMPEDIINLLSLSELPVTRGGGRVIVEGIVGYRGLGIETIDHHLDKISYENVEEPRGEGTPTNVSITSLMYRVPPFELTRCSYERGRDEEITKILGARHVWLVKPRGVTDYSWGNVLTKTLGRRRKNVIIGEYDRIGRIIQLNTLKLVDITQRSLELVIVDTSGRGRYIFFLKLGSSRLEEKLENVRNKKRILEILREREKQAPAELGSRGSWRIRLDYVYFCYKGLALSTDPYDLECPFKKCPLRVSGMCDGERYWSAKYFRRKPYPKVYPLRTVYPGIGGIPSYREALPAGLIVFSAYDKRRIESVWYGLEVGTWFIRARPTVRIYFDDNSKVGYSIPTSLLELSFKMEWLNEEIKTILLENDEVRRNIALKYVLLNSLGRRLDYDKLAKALTNIISSEGDEFEQFNKYYKRKEIDNGILKFARRLLLHSLTHLLTQYVLFRLVGVDYNFILTRYYYKNAAKVFVAENAKNGRLGIVDTVIKHVKRKGLPAFLLEFTEWLNAFLEAHERDFKNISAERKNEAARLITATIRKLRTEDPRKADRLNKINEIVQSFRDELDRVELELDIALARTVLLASNKIKEELIQDLEDYFDDILERNGFYLCWDGCNACVRLEKRCNEGIFQVLTTSKTLLHVFIKRLHNLLSTGVNITSRSVGKILEPLLRRAEKSLDISSPFISSRYARMLVDKSKEGVWVRVLTSMPEGGEFKYHLEALEVLKQNLSDTLEVRIAESLHAKTYIVDGKLAVTGSANLTESGLYKNLEHIEVKMEPKTVEDNVKVFEEMWKSAKPI
;
A
#
# COMPACT_ATOMS: atom_id res chain seq x y z
N MET A 1 0.78 -10.90 -48.03
CA MET A 1 0.89 -9.62 -48.78
C MET A 1 2.36 -9.29 -48.96
N GLY A 2 2.79 -8.99 -50.19
CA GLY A 2 4.20 -8.67 -50.46
C GLY A 2 4.59 -7.31 -49.90
N SER A 3 5.86 -7.14 -49.48
CA SER A 3 6.42 -5.90 -48.90
C SER A 3 6.14 -4.61 -49.70
N ARG A 4 5.87 -4.72 -51.01
CA ARG A 4 5.52 -3.60 -51.91
C ARG A 4 4.04 -3.21 -51.91
N GLU A 5 3.11 -4.06 -51.45
CA GLU A 5 1.67 -3.71 -51.42
C GLU A 5 1.28 -2.78 -50.26
N LEU A 6 2.07 -2.79 -49.18
CA LEU A 6 1.83 -1.98 -47.97
C LEU A 6 2.20 -0.50 -48.15
N GLU A 7 3.04 -0.14 -49.14
CA GLU A 7 3.51 1.23 -49.35
C GLU A 7 2.45 2.22 -49.82
N ARG A 8 1.24 1.76 -50.19
CA ARG A 8 0.16 2.62 -50.67
C ARG A 8 -1.20 2.24 -50.10
N ILE A 9 -1.25 1.57 -48.96
CA ILE A 9 -2.54 1.09 -48.42
C ILE A 9 -3.43 2.26 -47.99
N VAL A 10 -2.86 3.26 -47.34
CA VAL A 10 -3.60 4.45 -46.89
C VAL A 10 -4.09 5.24 -48.10
N ASP A 11 -3.22 5.47 -49.08
CA ASP A 11 -3.57 6.17 -50.33
C ASP A 11 -4.65 5.41 -51.13
N LYS A 12 -4.61 4.07 -51.14
CA LYS A 12 -5.65 3.25 -51.79
C LYS A 12 -6.99 3.34 -51.07
N ILE A 13 -7.00 3.32 -49.73
CA ILE A 13 -8.22 3.47 -48.93
C ILE A 13 -8.81 4.86 -49.15
N GLU A 14 -7.98 5.90 -49.11
CA GLU A 14 -8.40 7.28 -49.34
C GLU A 14 -8.97 7.46 -50.76
N ALA A 15 -8.30 6.92 -51.78
CA ALA A 15 -8.77 6.97 -53.15
C ALA A 15 -10.09 6.19 -53.34
N TYR A 16 -10.24 5.03 -52.68
CA TYR A 16 -11.44 4.22 -52.75
C TYR A 16 -12.64 4.92 -52.09
N LEU A 17 -12.47 5.44 -50.87
CA LEU A 17 -13.51 6.17 -50.15
C LEU A 17 -13.88 7.46 -50.88
N SER A 18 -12.91 8.20 -51.43
CA SER A 18 -13.18 9.42 -52.22
C SER A 18 -14.02 9.11 -53.45
N LYS A 19 -13.69 8.01 -54.15
CA LYS A 19 -14.44 7.56 -55.33
C LYS A 19 -15.85 7.08 -54.96
N ALA A 20 -15.99 6.37 -53.83
CA ALA A 20 -17.28 5.92 -53.32
C ALA A 20 -18.18 7.11 -52.96
N HIS A 21 -17.65 8.10 -52.27
CA HIS A 21 -18.37 9.34 -51.94
C HIS A 21 -18.83 10.07 -53.21
N MET A 22 -17.94 10.23 -54.20
CA MET A 22 -18.28 10.96 -55.43
C MET A 22 -19.42 10.29 -56.20
N LYS A 23 -19.42 8.95 -56.29
CA LYS A 23 -20.52 8.19 -56.88
C LYS A 23 -21.82 8.34 -56.09
N LEU A 24 -21.74 8.29 -54.76
CA LEU A 24 -22.91 8.44 -53.90
C LEU A 24 -23.54 9.83 -54.03
N TYR A 25 -22.71 10.87 -54.08
CA TYR A 25 -23.14 12.26 -54.25
C TYR A 25 -23.83 12.49 -55.59
N GLN A 26 -23.30 11.91 -56.68
CA GLN A 26 -23.93 11.95 -58.00
C GLN A 26 -25.28 11.24 -58.02
N GLU A 27 -25.40 10.07 -57.38
CA GLU A 27 -26.66 9.33 -57.33
C GLU A 27 -27.71 10.02 -56.44
N ILE A 28 -27.29 10.68 -55.35
CA ILE A 28 -28.17 11.53 -54.55
C ILE A 28 -28.72 12.67 -55.40
N GLY A 29 -27.87 13.39 -56.14
CA GLY A 29 -28.31 14.45 -57.05
C GLY A 29 -29.29 13.96 -58.11
N ARG A 30 -29.07 12.75 -58.66
CA ARG A 30 -29.97 12.11 -59.63
C ARG A 30 -31.32 11.72 -59.03
N LEU A 31 -31.35 11.26 -57.77
CA LEU A 31 -32.57 10.82 -57.10
C LEU A 31 -33.38 11.98 -56.52
N SER A 32 -32.77 13.12 -56.22
CA SER A 32 -33.45 14.34 -55.74
C SER A 32 -34.51 14.88 -56.71
N THR A 33 -34.40 14.59 -58.00
CA THR A 33 -35.41 14.98 -59.01
C THR A 33 -36.58 13.98 -59.12
N THR A 34 -36.55 12.86 -58.41
CA THR A 34 -37.53 11.77 -58.50
C THR A 34 -38.43 11.60 -57.27
N GLY A 35 -38.36 12.51 -56.28
CA GLY A 35 -39.30 12.58 -55.14
C GLY A 35 -39.19 11.48 -54.09
N LYS A 36 -38.09 10.70 -54.04
CA LYS A 36 -37.90 9.60 -53.08
C LYS A 36 -37.16 10.02 -51.80
N GLU A 37 -37.77 10.91 -51.03
CA GLU A 37 -37.16 11.60 -49.87
C GLU A 37 -36.53 10.66 -48.83
N LYS A 38 -37.20 9.55 -48.46
CA LYS A 38 -36.66 8.58 -47.47
C LYS A 38 -35.36 7.91 -47.92
N ILE A 39 -35.19 7.66 -49.21
CA ILE A 39 -33.97 7.02 -49.74
C ILE A 39 -32.84 8.05 -49.75
N ILE A 40 -33.15 9.28 -50.14
CA ILE A 40 -32.20 10.40 -50.15
C ILE A 40 -31.68 10.69 -48.74
N GLU A 41 -32.55 10.71 -47.71
CA GLU A 41 -32.14 10.92 -46.32
C GLU A 41 -31.14 9.84 -45.86
N ARG A 42 -31.41 8.56 -46.22
CA ARG A 42 -30.53 7.44 -45.86
C ARG A 42 -29.18 7.52 -46.59
N LEU A 43 -29.19 7.92 -47.87
CA LEU A 43 -27.97 8.11 -48.65
C LEU A 43 -27.14 9.29 -48.13
N HIS A 44 -27.76 10.38 -47.68
CA HIS A 44 -27.03 11.49 -47.04
C HIS A 44 -26.32 11.06 -45.75
N ARG A 45 -26.95 10.22 -44.92
CA ARG A 45 -26.30 9.67 -43.71
C ARG A 45 -25.08 8.81 -44.05
N VAL A 46 -25.20 7.92 -45.04
CA VAL A 46 -24.08 7.10 -45.53
C VAL A 46 -22.97 7.99 -46.10
N SER A 47 -23.33 9.07 -46.81
CA SER A 47 -22.36 10.05 -47.31
C SER A 47 -21.57 10.72 -46.18
N ALA A 48 -22.26 11.10 -45.11
CA ALA A 48 -21.64 11.71 -43.93
C ALA A 48 -20.70 10.73 -43.19
N GLU A 49 -21.07 9.45 -43.08
CA GLU A 49 -20.22 8.41 -42.52
C GLU A 49 -18.96 8.17 -43.35
N ILE A 50 -19.07 8.17 -44.68
CA ILE A 50 -17.92 8.06 -45.58
C ILE A 50 -16.99 9.26 -45.40
N TRP A 51 -17.53 10.48 -45.30
CA TRP A 51 -16.74 11.70 -45.06
C TRP A 51 -16.03 11.69 -43.71
N SER A 52 -16.72 11.23 -42.66
CA SER A 52 -16.14 11.06 -41.33
C SER A 52 -14.97 10.08 -41.36
N SER A 53 -15.16 8.95 -42.03
CA SER A 53 -14.12 7.92 -42.20
C SER A 53 -12.93 8.44 -43.01
N LEU A 54 -13.18 9.21 -44.08
CA LEU A 54 -12.14 9.87 -44.88
C LEU A 54 -11.30 10.86 -44.08
N ARG A 55 -11.97 11.65 -43.24
CA ARG A 55 -11.31 12.60 -42.34
C ARG A 55 -10.43 11.86 -41.33
N GLU A 56 -10.96 10.81 -40.72
CA GLU A 56 -10.24 10.04 -39.71
C GLU A 56 -9.01 9.32 -40.29
N VAL A 57 -9.13 8.77 -41.51
CA VAL A 57 -8.00 8.16 -42.24
C VAL A 57 -6.93 9.21 -42.57
N ARG A 58 -7.31 10.42 -42.98
CA ARG A 58 -6.36 11.51 -43.24
C ARG A 58 -5.66 12.00 -41.98
N GLU A 59 -6.41 12.23 -40.90
CA GLU A 59 -5.88 12.69 -39.62
C GLU A 59 -4.92 11.67 -38.99
N LYS A 60 -5.19 10.37 -39.18
CA LYS A 60 -4.38 9.27 -38.63
C LYS A 60 -3.38 8.69 -39.62
N LYS A 61 -3.21 9.29 -40.80
CA LYS A 61 -2.33 8.77 -41.87
C LYS A 61 -0.91 8.50 -41.38
N SER A 62 -0.31 9.46 -40.66
CA SER A 62 1.04 9.31 -40.11
C SER A 62 1.16 8.16 -39.11
N VAL A 63 0.13 7.97 -38.27
CA VAL A 63 0.08 6.91 -37.26
C VAL A 63 -0.08 5.54 -37.91
N ILE A 64 -0.90 5.43 -38.95
CA ILE A 64 -1.09 4.18 -39.71
C ILE A 64 0.19 3.82 -40.46
N GLU A 65 0.87 4.80 -41.07
CA GLU A 65 2.16 4.60 -41.71
C GLU A 65 3.26 4.17 -40.73
N GLU A 66 3.28 4.76 -39.52
CA GLU A 66 4.19 4.36 -38.44
C GLU A 66 3.91 2.93 -37.97
N PHE A 67 2.64 2.56 -37.81
CA PHE A 67 2.22 1.20 -37.45
C PHE A 67 2.63 0.18 -38.54
N VAL A 68 2.43 0.50 -39.81
CA VAL A 68 2.86 -0.34 -40.95
C VAL A 68 4.38 -0.52 -40.96
N ASN A 69 5.15 0.55 -40.67
CA ASN A 69 6.59 0.46 -40.54
C ASN A 69 7.04 -0.38 -39.33
N LEU A 70 6.29 -0.34 -38.23
CA LEU A 70 6.55 -1.16 -37.05
C LEU A 70 6.34 -2.65 -37.34
N VAL A 71 5.24 -3.00 -38.01
CA VAL A 71 4.96 -4.36 -38.52
C VAL A 71 6.11 -4.86 -39.40
N LYS A 72 6.60 -4.00 -40.31
CA LYS A 72 7.75 -4.34 -41.20
C LYS A 72 9.04 -4.60 -40.42
N LYS A 73 9.40 -3.72 -39.47
CA LYS A 73 10.64 -3.86 -38.69
C LYS A 73 10.64 -5.10 -37.82
N THR A 74 9.48 -5.46 -37.27
CA THR A 74 9.34 -6.58 -36.32
C THR A 74 9.06 -7.92 -37.00
N ARG A 75 8.67 -7.92 -38.29
CA ARG A 75 8.22 -9.12 -39.04
C ARG A 75 7.04 -9.86 -38.38
N SER A 76 6.27 -9.20 -37.52
CA SER A 76 5.09 -9.75 -36.85
C SER A 76 3.83 -9.53 -37.68
N MET A 77 2.76 -10.30 -37.43
CA MET A 77 1.45 -10.02 -38.04
C MET A 77 0.80 -8.78 -37.38
N PRO A 78 0.06 -7.95 -38.12
CA PRO A 78 -0.62 -6.77 -37.57
C PRO A 78 -1.53 -7.10 -36.37
N GLU A 79 -2.23 -8.23 -36.43
CA GLU A 79 -3.11 -8.71 -35.36
C GLU A 79 -2.34 -9.00 -34.06
N ASP A 80 -1.11 -9.52 -34.14
CA ASP A 80 -0.27 -9.79 -32.98
C ASP A 80 0.19 -8.50 -32.30
N ILE A 81 0.53 -7.47 -33.09
CA ILE A 81 0.92 -6.16 -32.56
C ILE A 81 -0.29 -5.44 -31.94
N ILE A 82 -1.47 -5.53 -32.56
CA ILE A 82 -2.71 -4.96 -32.00
C ILE A 82 -3.08 -5.67 -30.69
N ASN A 83 -3.02 -7.00 -30.66
CA ASN A 83 -3.27 -7.77 -29.44
C ASN A 83 -2.27 -7.40 -28.34
N LEU A 84 -0.98 -7.25 -28.67
CA LEU A 84 0.04 -6.79 -27.75
C LEU A 84 -0.34 -5.41 -27.18
N LEU A 85 -0.59 -4.42 -28.06
CA LEU A 85 -0.92 -3.03 -27.69
C LEU A 85 -2.27 -2.87 -26.96
N SER A 86 -3.16 -3.85 -27.08
CA SER A 86 -4.46 -3.87 -26.39
C SER A 86 -4.42 -4.42 -24.96
N LEU A 87 -3.27 -4.95 -24.52
CA LEU A 87 -3.08 -5.39 -23.14
C LEU A 87 -3.09 -4.16 -22.20
N SER A 88 -4.02 -4.15 -21.25
CA SER A 88 -4.24 -3.07 -20.27
C SER A 88 -3.04 -2.80 -19.33
N GLU A 89 -2.06 -3.69 -19.32
CA GLU A 89 -0.82 -3.58 -18.55
C GLU A 89 0.32 -2.88 -19.31
N LEU A 90 0.12 -2.52 -20.59
CA LEU A 90 1.09 -1.71 -21.33
C LEU A 90 0.94 -0.23 -20.97
N PRO A 91 1.93 0.40 -20.33
CA PRO A 91 1.88 1.82 -20.10
C PRO A 91 2.11 2.54 -21.43
N VAL A 92 1.12 3.30 -21.88
CA VAL A 92 1.24 4.20 -23.06
C VAL A 92 2.02 5.49 -22.71
N THR A 93 2.76 5.50 -21.60
CA THR A 93 3.59 6.63 -21.18
C THR A 93 5.07 6.40 -21.52
N ARG A 94 5.76 7.50 -21.90
CA ARG A 94 7.21 7.51 -22.17
C ARG A 94 7.96 6.88 -20.99
N GLY A 95 8.54 5.69 -21.22
CA GLY A 95 9.27 4.91 -20.21
C GLY A 95 8.99 3.39 -20.27
N GLY A 96 7.87 2.96 -20.85
CA GLY A 96 7.47 1.54 -20.94
C GLY A 96 8.25 0.68 -21.94
N GLY A 97 9.06 1.28 -22.81
CA GLY A 97 9.80 0.55 -23.86
C GLY A 97 10.74 -0.51 -23.30
N ARG A 98 11.25 -0.33 -22.08
CA ARG A 98 12.13 -1.30 -21.42
C ARG A 98 11.43 -2.64 -21.14
N VAL A 99 10.20 -2.61 -20.64
CA VAL A 99 9.43 -3.83 -20.31
C VAL A 99 9.05 -4.59 -21.59
N ILE A 100 8.74 -3.86 -22.65
CA ILE A 100 8.43 -4.43 -23.98
C ILE A 100 9.68 -5.07 -24.59
N VAL A 101 10.83 -4.39 -24.53
CA VAL A 101 12.11 -4.91 -25.03
C VAL A 101 12.53 -6.13 -24.21
N GLU A 102 12.49 -6.09 -22.87
CA GLU A 102 12.82 -7.24 -22.01
C GLU A 102 11.89 -8.45 -22.25
N GLY A 103 10.61 -8.22 -22.57
CA GLY A 103 9.65 -9.27 -22.94
C GLY A 103 9.86 -9.87 -24.34
N ILE A 104 10.24 -9.04 -25.32
CA ILE A 104 10.41 -9.47 -26.72
C ILE A 104 11.78 -10.11 -26.97
N VAL A 105 12.85 -9.54 -26.38
CA VAL A 105 14.22 -9.97 -26.70
C VAL A 105 14.68 -11.14 -25.83
N GLY A 106 13.88 -11.58 -24.85
CA GLY A 106 14.25 -12.66 -23.92
C GLY A 106 15.41 -12.30 -22.97
N TYR A 107 15.91 -11.06 -23.01
CA TYR A 107 16.93 -10.53 -22.12
C TYR A 107 16.32 -10.14 -20.76
N ARG A 108 15.86 -11.14 -19.98
CA ARG A 108 15.86 -11.01 -18.51
C ARG A 108 17.30 -11.16 -18.02
N GLY A 109 18.13 -10.13 -18.23
CA GLY A 109 19.57 -10.40 -18.20
C GLY A 109 20.50 -9.21 -18.23
N LEU A 110 20.18 -8.11 -17.55
CA LEU A 110 21.20 -7.20 -17.01
C LEU A 110 20.82 -6.79 -15.56
N GLY A 111 20.96 -7.75 -14.65
CA GLY A 111 21.61 -7.50 -13.37
C GLY A 111 20.83 -6.91 -12.20
N ILE A 112 19.50 -6.80 -12.20
CA ILE A 112 18.79 -6.49 -10.93
C ILE A 112 17.43 -7.19 -10.81
N GLU A 113 17.46 -8.51 -10.63
CA GLU A 113 16.31 -9.20 -10.06
C GLU A 113 16.16 -8.79 -8.59
N THR A 114 14.94 -8.47 -8.17
CA THR A 114 14.64 -8.28 -6.74
C THR A 114 15.09 -9.52 -5.99
N ILE A 115 15.86 -9.36 -4.91
CA ILE A 115 16.37 -10.51 -4.16
C ILE A 115 15.27 -11.01 -3.25
N ASP A 116 14.48 -11.87 -3.88
CA ASP A 116 13.55 -12.76 -3.25
C ASP A 116 14.23 -14.12 -3.04
N HIS A 117 13.86 -14.83 -1.98
CA HIS A 117 14.31 -16.20 -1.83
C HIS A 117 13.64 -17.06 -2.88
N HIS A 118 14.42 -17.83 -3.63
CA HIS A 118 13.88 -18.69 -4.66
C HIS A 118 13.87 -20.13 -4.19
N LEU A 119 12.77 -20.81 -4.50
CA LEU A 119 12.64 -22.23 -4.28
C LEU A 119 13.29 -22.97 -5.45
N ASP A 120 14.13 -23.95 -5.15
CA ASP A 120 14.77 -24.82 -6.13
C ASP A 120 13.72 -25.60 -6.92
N LYS A 121 12.67 -26.05 -6.24
CA LYS A 121 11.63 -26.89 -6.82
C LYS A 121 10.25 -26.70 -6.17
N ILE A 122 9.22 -26.57 -7.01
CA ILE A 122 7.82 -26.70 -6.62
C ILE A 122 7.21 -27.89 -7.37
N SER A 123 6.73 -28.89 -6.62
CA SER A 123 6.11 -30.10 -7.15
C SER A 123 4.69 -30.28 -6.63
N TYR A 124 3.92 -31.16 -7.29
CA TYR A 124 2.56 -31.52 -6.88
C TYR A 124 2.53 -33.02 -6.59
N GLU A 125 1.86 -33.40 -5.51
CA GLU A 125 1.68 -34.81 -5.20
C GLU A 125 0.78 -35.51 -6.22
N ASN A 126 1.06 -36.78 -6.52
CA ASN A 126 0.33 -37.61 -7.49
C ASN A 126 0.29 -37.11 -8.94
N VAL A 127 0.86 -35.96 -9.28
CA VAL A 127 1.00 -35.47 -10.66
C VAL A 127 2.40 -35.81 -11.16
N GLU A 128 2.48 -36.42 -12.35
CA GLU A 128 3.77 -36.70 -12.99
C GLU A 128 4.36 -35.41 -13.55
N GLU A 129 5.63 -35.17 -13.28
CA GLU A 129 6.34 -34.02 -13.81
C GLU A 129 6.59 -34.20 -15.31
N PRO A 130 6.38 -33.17 -16.15
CA PRO A 130 6.71 -33.24 -17.56
C PRO A 130 8.21 -33.48 -17.75
N ARG A 131 8.58 -34.45 -18.61
CA ARG A 131 9.98 -34.68 -19.00
C ARG A 131 10.42 -33.53 -19.94
N GLY A 132 11.14 -32.52 -19.43
CA GLY A 132 11.63 -31.34 -20.18
C GLY A 132 11.63 -30.04 -19.36
N GLU A 133 11.80 -28.87 -20.01
CA GLU A 133 11.82 -27.49 -19.42
C GLU A 133 10.47 -27.01 -18.81
N GLY A 134 9.63 -27.94 -18.33
CA GLY A 134 8.25 -27.65 -17.93
C GLY A 134 8.01 -27.48 -16.42
N THR A 135 9.00 -27.72 -15.56
CA THR A 135 8.85 -27.48 -14.11
C THR A 135 9.33 -26.07 -13.76
N PRO A 136 8.58 -25.30 -12.95
CA PRO A 136 9.08 -24.04 -12.42
C PRO A 136 10.23 -24.32 -11.44
N THR A 137 11.45 -24.39 -11.96
CA THR A 137 12.68 -24.27 -11.17
C THR A 137 12.91 -22.79 -10.90
N ASN A 138 13.36 -22.43 -9.70
CA ASN A 138 13.67 -21.05 -9.34
C ASN A 138 12.42 -20.16 -9.24
N VAL A 139 11.45 -20.51 -8.36
CA VAL A 139 10.25 -19.69 -8.11
C VAL A 139 10.47 -18.77 -6.91
N SER A 140 10.29 -17.47 -7.12
CA SER A 140 10.31 -16.45 -6.06
C SER A 140 9.27 -16.75 -4.96
N ILE A 141 9.69 -16.79 -3.69
CA ILE A 141 8.81 -17.05 -2.54
C ILE A 141 7.70 -16.01 -2.41
N THR A 142 7.98 -14.74 -2.71
CA THR A 142 6.98 -13.67 -2.78
C THR A 142 5.94 -13.99 -3.83
N SER A 143 6.36 -14.32 -5.05
CA SER A 143 5.44 -14.69 -6.13
C SER A 143 4.59 -15.89 -5.74
N LEU A 144 5.21 -16.92 -5.13
CA LEU A 144 4.52 -18.08 -4.59
C LEU A 144 3.47 -17.71 -3.54
N MET A 145 3.84 -16.91 -2.53
CA MET A 145 2.93 -16.49 -1.46
C MET A 145 1.71 -15.72 -1.95
N TYR A 146 1.82 -14.96 -3.05
CA TYR A 146 0.68 -14.23 -3.63
C TYR A 146 -0.12 -15.04 -4.66
N ARG A 147 0.51 -16.00 -5.36
CA ARG A 147 -0.16 -16.86 -6.36
C ARG A 147 -0.83 -18.06 -5.72
N VAL A 148 -0.13 -18.71 -4.81
CA VAL A 148 -0.56 -19.90 -4.08
C VAL A 148 -0.22 -19.73 -2.60
N PRO A 149 -0.93 -18.85 -1.86
CA PRO A 149 -0.77 -18.75 -0.42
C PRO A 149 -1.09 -20.09 0.28
N PRO A 150 -0.55 -20.35 1.49
CA PRO A 150 -0.95 -21.50 2.27
C PRO A 150 -2.47 -21.50 2.51
N PHE A 151 -3.06 -22.68 2.66
CA PHE A 151 -4.50 -22.91 2.82
C PHE A 151 -5.39 -22.62 1.59
N GLU A 152 -4.90 -21.95 0.54
CA GLU A 152 -5.67 -21.75 -0.69
C GLU A 152 -5.56 -22.98 -1.61
N LEU A 153 -6.69 -23.43 -2.15
CA LEU A 153 -6.72 -24.51 -3.14
C LEU A 153 -6.21 -24.00 -4.49
N THR A 154 -5.35 -24.77 -5.13
CA THR A 154 -4.80 -24.47 -6.45
C THR A 154 -4.90 -25.65 -7.42
N ARG A 155 -4.71 -25.34 -8.71
CA ARG A 155 -4.63 -26.29 -9.81
C ARG A 155 -3.17 -26.41 -10.24
N CYS A 156 -2.78 -27.59 -10.69
CA CYS A 156 -1.45 -27.77 -11.26
C CYS A 156 -1.48 -27.34 -12.74
N SER A 157 -0.63 -26.39 -13.10
CA SER A 157 -0.62 -25.78 -14.44
C SER A 157 -0.21 -26.72 -15.58
N TYR A 158 0.44 -27.85 -15.26
CA TYR A 158 0.99 -28.79 -16.23
C TYR A 158 0.36 -30.19 -16.13
N GLU A 159 -0.82 -30.33 -15.51
CA GLU A 159 -1.55 -31.60 -15.54
C GLU A 159 -1.90 -31.99 -16.97
N ARG A 160 -1.75 -33.29 -17.31
CA ARG A 160 -2.12 -33.84 -18.61
C ARG A 160 -2.87 -35.15 -18.45
N GLY A 161 -3.67 -35.49 -19.46
CA GLY A 161 -4.38 -36.77 -19.52
C GLY A 161 -5.29 -36.98 -18.31
N ARG A 162 -5.08 -38.08 -17.58
CA ARG A 162 -5.96 -38.46 -16.45
C ARG A 162 -5.95 -37.46 -15.30
N ASP A 163 -4.82 -36.79 -15.03
CA ASP A 163 -4.76 -35.81 -13.94
C ASP A 163 -5.59 -34.56 -14.27
N GLU A 164 -5.55 -34.11 -15.53
CA GLU A 164 -6.35 -32.99 -16.01
C GLU A 164 -7.86 -33.32 -15.91
N GLU A 165 -8.24 -34.56 -16.24
CA GLU A 165 -9.62 -35.01 -16.10
C GLU A 165 -10.09 -35.10 -14.63
N ILE A 166 -9.23 -35.57 -13.72
CA ILE A 166 -9.54 -35.56 -12.28
C ILE A 166 -9.76 -34.12 -11.80
N THR A 167 -8.89 -33.19 -12.20
CA THR A 167 -9.02 -31.76 -11.87
C THR A 167 -10.25 -31.11 -12.53
N LYS A 168 -10.70 -31.56 -13.72
CA LYS A 168 -11.97 -31.10 -14.31
C LYS A 168 -13.18 -31.47 -13.45
N ILE A 169 -13.17 -32.66 -12.85
CA ILE A 169 -14.26 -33.15 -11.98
C ILE A 169 -14.22 -32.47 -10.61
N LEU A 170 -13.04 -32.41 -9.97
CA LEU A 170 -12.88 -31.94 -8.60
C LEU A 170 -12.61 -30.44 -8.49
N GLY A 171 -12.24 -29.76 -9.57
CA GLY A 171 -11.72 -28.40 -9.49
C GLY A 171 -10.33 -28.35 -8.83
N ALA A 172 -10.01 -27.24 -8.16
CA ALA A 172 -8.73 -27.10 -7.46
C ALA A 172 -8.60 -28.12 -6.30
N ARG A 173 -7.52 -28.91 -6.31
CA ARG A 173 -7.31 -30.06 -5.40
C ARG A 173 -5.93 -30.13 -4.74
N HIS A 174 -5.10 -29.11 -4.93
CA HIS A 174 -3.76 -29.06 -4.34
C HIS A 174 -3.66 -27.92 -3.34
N VAL A 175 -2.97 -28.14 -2.21
CA VAL A 175 -2.80 -27.14 -1.15
C VAL A 175 -1.47 -27.35 -0.42
N TRP A 176 -0.96 -26.30 0.22
CA TRP A 176 0.12 -26.44 1.21
C TRP A 176 -0.25 -25.69 2.48
N LEU A 177 0.32 -26.14 3.61
CA LEU A 177 -0.09 -25.70 4.93
C LEU A 177 1.12 -25.31 5.78
N VAL A 178 0.95 -24.25 6.56
CA VAL A 178 1.91 -23.77 7.57
C VAL A 178 1.23 -23.86 8.92
N LYS A 179 1.87 -24.37 9.96
CA LYS A 179 1.23 -24.55 11.28
C LYS A 179 0.65 -23.22 11.79
N PRO A 180 -0.68 -23.12 11.97
CA PRO A 180 -1.29 -21.93 12.56
C PRO A 180 -0.91 -21.77 14.02
N ARG A 181 -0.81 -20.53 14.48
CA ARG A 181 -0.77 -20.23 15.91
C ARG A 181 -2.11 -20.64 16.53
N GLY A 182 -2.05 -21.40 17.62
CA GLY A 182 -3.24 -21.84 18.34
C GLY A 182 -4.00 -23.00 17.69
N VAL A 183 -3.46 -23.64 16.65
CA VAL A 183 -4.00 -24.91 16.16
C VAL A 183 -3.93 -25.98 17.25
N THR A 184 -4.99 -26.77 17.43
CA THR A 184 -4.95 -27.86 18.41
C THR A 184 -3.97 -28.94 17.98
N ASP A 185 -3.19 -29.48 18.92
CA ASP A 185 -2.19 -30.52 18.63
C ASP A 185 -2.83 -31.77 17.99
N TYR A 186 -4.05 -32.11 18.41
CA TYR A 186 -4.83 -33.19 17.79
C TYR A 186 -5.09 -32.92 16.30
N SER A 187 -5.61 -31.73 15.95
CA SER A 187 -5.91 -31.40 14.55
C SER A 187 -4.64 -31.32 13.69
N TRP A 188 -3.56 -30.70 14.19
CA TRP A 188 -2.30 -30.64 13.47
C TRP A 188 -1.67 -32.03 13.32
N GLY A 189 -1.73 -32.86 14.36
CA GLY A 189 -1.28 -34.25 14.33
C GLY A 189 -2.02 -35.10 13.29
N ASN A 190 -3.34 -34.92 13.15
CA ASN A 190 -4.14 -35.60 12.12
C ASN A 190 -3.71 -35.17 10.71
N VAL A 191 -3.56 -33.86 10.48
CA VAL A 191 -3.06 -33.34 9.20
C VAL A 191 -1.68 -33.91 8.88
N LEU A 192 -0.76 -33.93 9.85
CA LEU A 192 0.56 -34.53 9.66
C LEU A 192 0.45 -36.02 9.34
N THR A 193 -0.38 -36.78 10.05
CA THR A 193 -0.54 -38.23 9.82
C THR A 193 -1.06 -38.54 8.42
N LYS A 194 -2.01 -37.73 7.91
CA LYS A 194 -2.59 -37.89 6.57
C LYS A 194 -1.70 -37.39 5.42
N THR A 195 -0.70 -36.55 5.70
CA THR A 195 0.16 -35.95 4.66
C THR A 195 1.63 -36.40 4.71
N LEU A 196 2.12 -36.82 5.88
CA LEU A 196 3.51 -37.14 6.17
C LEU A 196 3.62 -38.35 7.10
N GLY A 197 4.35 -39.38 6.66
CA GLY A 197 4.78 -40.46 7.55
C GLY A 197 5.72 -39.94 8.66
N ARG A 198 5.19 -39.81 9.89
CA ARG A 198 5.89 -39.80 11.20
C ARG A 198 6.89 -38.68 11.55
N ARG A 199 6.98 -37.53 10.84
CA ARG A 199 7.86 -36.40 11.27
C ARG A 199 7.08 -35.17 11.76
N ARG A 200 7.50 -34.57 12.89
CA ARG A 200 7.02 -33.25 13.38
C ARG A 200 7.53 -32.14 12.45
N LYS A 201 6.77 -31.78 11.41
CA LYS A 201 7.07 -30.63 10.53
C LYS A 201 6.14 -29.44 10.83
N ASN A 202 6.67 -28.23 10.65
CA ASN A 202 5.95 -26.96 10.84
C ASN A 202 5.39 -26.39 9.53
N VAL A 203 5.98 -26.77 8.39
CA VAL A 203 5.46 -26.52 7.04
C VAL A 203 5.32 -27.87 6.34
N ILE A 204 4.19 -28.08 5.67
CA ILE A 204 3.84 -29.38 5.11
C ILE A 204 4.50 -29.57 3.73
N ILE A 205 5.24 -30.67 3.64
CA ILE A 205 5.99 -31.25 2.52
C ILE A 205 6.91 -30.26 1.78
N GLY A 206 8.18 -30.25 2.20
CA GLY A 206 9.28 -29.50 1.59
C GLY A 206 10.55 -29.63 2.43
N GLU A 207 11.67 -29.15 1.88
CA GLU A 207 12.93 -28.90 2.59
C GLU A 207 13.05 -27.42 2.90
N TYR A 208 13.57 -27.10 4.07
CA TYR A 208 13.70 -25.72 4.52
C TYR A 208 14.79 -25.57 5.56
N ASP A 209 15.41 -24.40 5.56
CA ASP A 209 16.39 -23.99 6.56
C ASP A 209 15.77 -23.06 7.58
N ARG A 210 16.31 -23.09 8.80
CA ARG A 210 15.92 -22.16 9.85
C ARG A 210 16.96 -21.05 9.98
N ILE A 211 16.56 -19.84 9.63
CA ILE A 211 17.44 -18.65 9.68
C ILE A 211 16.87 -17.71 10.73
N GLY A 212 17.49 -17.63 11.90
CA GLY A 212 16.98 -16.84 13.01
C GLY A 212 15.55 -17.24 13.39
N ARG A 213 14.58 -16.34 13.17
CA ARG A 213 13.16 -16.55 13.51
C ARG A 213 12.30 -17.02 12.33
N ILE A 214 12.89 -17.23 11.16
CA ILE A 214 12.17 -17.58 9.94
C ILE A 214 12.54 -18.95 9.41
N ILE A 215 11.56 -19.58 8.76
CA ILE A 215 11.72 -20.72 7.89
C ILE A 215 11.97 -20.19 6.46
N GLN A 216 13.11 -20.53 5.89
CA GLN A 216 13.44 -20.26 4.50
C GLN A 216 13.24 -21.54 3.68
N LEU A 217 12.26 -21.53 2.77
CA LEU A 217 11.82 -22.73 2.04
C LEU A 217 12.73 -23.04 0.84
N ASN A 218 13.39 -24.20 0.81
CA ASN A 218 14.23 -24.59 -0.34
C ASN A 218 13.40 -25.29 -1.41
N THR A 219 12.54 -26.23 -0.99
CA THR A 219 11.61 -26.93 -1.89
C THR A 219 10.20 -26.97 -1.29
N LEU A 220 9.19 -27.05 -2.15
CA LEU A 220 7.80 -27.20 -1.74
C LEU A 220 7.11 -28.28 -2.58
N LYS A 221 6.32 -29.13 -1.93
CA LYS A 221 5.44 -30.09 -2.60
C LYS A 221 4.02 -29.87 -2.11
N LEU A 222 3.12 -29.56 -3.04
CA LEU A 222 1.72 -29.32 -2.70
C LEU A 222 1.00 -30.65 -2.52
N VAL A 223 0.23 -30.73 -1.43
CA VAL A 223 -0.57 -31.88 -1.01
C VAL A 223 -1.76 -32.04 -1.94
N ASP A 224 -1.94 -33.23 -2.49
CA ASP A 224 -3.16 -33.60 -3.22
C ASP A 224 -4.23 -34.07 -2.21
N ILE A 225 -5.38 -33.37 -2.19
CA ILE A 225 -6.51 -33.67 -1.30
C ILE A 225 -7.59 -34.55 -1.95
N THR A 226 -7.33 -35.11 -3.14
CA THR A 226 -8.26 -36.03 -3.84
C THR A 226 -8.72 -37.19 -2.94
N GLN A 227 -7.78 -37.76 -2.19
CA GLN A 227 -8.00 -38.94 -1.33
C GLN A 227 -7.80 -38.62 0.16
N ARG A 228 -7.91 -37.36 0.57
CA ARG A 228 -7.60 -36.95 1.96
C ARG A 228 -8.61 -35.94 2.46
N SER A 229 -9.02 -36.09 3.71
CA SER A 229 -9.80 -35.08 4.42
C SER A 229 -8.98 -34.51 5.58
N LEU A 230 -8.55 -33.26 5.44
CA LEU A 230 -7.72 -32.53 6.39
C LEU A 230 -8.59 -31.59 7.23
N GLU A 231 -8.63 -31.81 8.55
CA GLU A 231 -9.40 -30.99 9.48
C GLU A 231 -8.49 -30.20 10.41
N LEU A 232 -8.73 -28.89 10.52
CA LEU A 232 -7.97 -27.95 11.32
C LEU A 232 -8.89 -27.25 12.32
N VAL A 233 -8.46 -27.19 13.57
CA VAL A 233 -9.15 -26.45 14.65
C VAL A 233 -8.18 -25.42 15.20
N ILE A 234 -8.43 -24.14 14.91
CA ILE A 234 -7.57 -23.01 15.29
C ILE A 234 -8.23 -22.27 16.44
N VAL A 235 -7.56 -22.19 17.59
CA VAL A 235 -8.05 -21.56 18.82
C VAL A 235 -7.19 -20.35 19.17
N ASP A 236 -7.79 -19.17 19.32
CA ASP A 236 -7.09 -17.99 19.83
C ASP A 236 -7.04 -18.03 21.36
N THR A 237 -5.82 -18.10 21.90
CA THR A 237 -5.53 -18.14 23.35
C THR A 237 -5.14 -16.76 23.92
N SER A 238 -5.17 -15.70 23.12
CA SER A 238 -4.74 -14.36 23.55
C SER A 238 -5.81 -13.59 24.35
N GLY A 239 -6.04 -14.04 25.58
CA GLY A 239 -6.43 -13.19 26.71
C GLY A 239 -7.85 -12.61 26.79
N ARG A 240 -8.64 -12.50 25.72
CA ARG A 240 -10.02 -11.92 25.78
C ARG A 240 -11.08 -12.60 24.90
N GLY A 241 -11.04 -13.93 24.82
CA GLY A 241 -12.13 -14.72 24.24
C GLY A 241 -11.65 -15.77 23.24
N ARG A 242 -12.07 -17.03 23.45
CA ARG A 242 -11.72 -18.17 22.60
C ARG A 242 -12.30 -17.99 21.20
N TYR A 243 -11.53 -17.42 20.27
CA TYR A 243 -11.86 -17.57 18.85
C TYR A 243 -11.61 -19.01 18.46
N ILE A 244 -12.56 -19.61 17.76
CA ILE A 244 -12.36 -20.93 17.19
C ILE A 244 -12.73 -20.83 15.71
N PHE A 245 -11.79 -21.20 14.86
CA PHE A 245 -12.01 -21.37 13.42
C PHE A 245 -11.78 -22.82 13.04
N PHE A 246 -12.76 -23.40 12.35
CA PHE A 246 -12.76 -24.76 11.86
C PHE A 246 -12.59 -24.77 10.34
N LEU A 247 -11.63 -25.55 9.84
CA LEU A 247 -11.39 -25.67 8.40
C LEU A 247 -11.29 -27.14 8.03
N LYS A 248 -12.07 -27.58 7.06
CA LYS A 248 -12.00 -28.92 6.46
C LYS A 248 -11.67 -28.79 4.97
N LEU A 249 -10.57 -29.40 4.55
CA LEU A 249 -10.08 -29.46 3.17
C LEU A 249 -10.16 -30.91 2.66
N GLY A 250 -10.69 -31.11 1.46
CA GLY A 250 -11.02 -32.43 0.91
C GLY A 250 -12.39 -32.94 1.34
N SER A 251 -12.63 -34.24 1.13
CA SER A 251 -13.91 -34.89 1.44
C SER A 251 -13.70 -36.22 2.14
N SER A 252 -14.37 -36.43 3.29
CA SER A 252 -14.25 -37.68 4.05
C SER A 252 -14.88 -38.85 3.28
N ARG A 253 -15.97 -38.60 2.56
CA ARG A 253 -16.64 -39.60 1.72
C ARG A 253 -15.82 -39.99 0.48
N LEU A 254 -15.06 -39.06 -0.08
CA LEU A 254 -14.11 -39.39 -1.16
C LEU A 254 -12.88 -40.12 -0.62
N GLU A 255 -12.36 -39.71 0.53
CA GLU A 255 -11.24 -40.38 1.22
C GLU A 255 -11.57 -41.86 1.49
N GLU A 256 -12.75 -42.16 2.05
CA GLU A 256 -13.21 -43.54 2.29
C GLU A 256 -13.39 -44.33 0.98
N LYS A 257 -14.03 -43.75 -0.03
CA LYS A 257 -14.32 -44.46 -1.30
C LYS A 257 -13.11 -44.70 -2.18
N LEU A 258 -12.10 -43.84 -2.06
CA LEU A 258 -10.84 -43.95 -2.76
C LEU A 258 -9.77 -44.59 -1.87
N GLU A 259 -10.14 -45.11 -0.69
CA GLU A 259 -9.21 -45.77 0.21
C GLU A 259 -8.55 -46.95 -0.50
N ASN A 260 -7.22 -47.06 -0.38
CA ASN A 260 -6.39 -48.07 -1.04
C ASN A 260 -6.41 -48.07 -2.59
N VAL A 261 -7.13 -47.16 -3.25
CA VAL A 261 -7.13 -47.06 -4.72
C VAL A 261 -5.93 -46.24 -5.19
N ARG A 262 -4.93 -46.90 -5.77
CA ARG A 262 -3.73 -46.23 -6.31
C ARG A 262 -3.75 -45.99 -7.82
N ASN A 263 -4.57 -46.74 -8.55
CA ASN A 263 -4.63 -46.65 -10.01
C ASN A 263 -5.47 -45.44 -10.46
N LYS A 264 -4.85 -44.49 -11.16
CA LYS A 264 -5.50 -43.27 -11.68
C LYS A 264 -6.73 -43.54 -12.56
N LYS A 265 -6.73 -44.62 -13.36
CA LYS A 265 -7.90 -45.00 -14.18
C LYS A 265 -9.09 -45.34 -13.28
N ARG A 266 -8.84 -46.12 -12.23
CA ARG A 266 -9.86 -46.52 -11.27
C ARG A 266 -10.37 -45.34 -10.44
N ILE A 267 -9.47 -44.45 -10.02
CA ILE A 267 -9.84 -43.18 -9.36
C ILE A 267 -10.80 -42.39 -10.24
N LEU A 268 -10.45 -42.19 -11.51
CA LEU A 268 -11.26 -41.43 -12.46
C LEU A 268 -12.63 -42.08 -12.71
N GLU A 269 -12.70 -43.41 -12.83
CA GLU A 269 -13.98 -44.15 -12.95
C GLU A 269 -14.89 -43.87 -11.74
N ILE A 270 -14.37 -44.00 -10.52
CA ILE A 270 -15.10 -43.74 -9.28
C ILE A 270 -15.55 -42.28 -9.22
N LEU A 271 -14.68 -41.34 -9.57
CA LEU A 271 -15.01 -39.91 -9.55
C LEU A 271 -16.10 -39.55 -10.57
N ARG A 272 -16.06 -40.10 -11.79
CA ARG A 272 -17.12 -39.90 -12.80
C ARG A 272 -18.46 -40.48 -12.35
N GLU A 273 -18.44 -41.64 -11.70
CA GLU A 273 -19.65 -42.23 -11.13
C GLU A 273 -20.25 -41.31 -10.05
N ARG A 274 -19.41 -40.79 -9.14
CA ARG A 274 -19.84 -39.86 -8.09
C ARG A 274 -20.32 -38.53 -8.64
N GLU A 275 -19.66 -38.00 -9.65
CA GLU A 275 -20.06 -36.78 -10.33
C GLU A 275 -21.44 -36.91 -10.99
N LYS A 276 -21.78 -38.10 -11.53
CA LYS A 276 -23.10 -38.41 -12.08
C LYS A 276 -24.16 -38.60 -11.00
N GLN A 277 -23.81 -39.21 -9.88
CA GLN A 277 -24.72 -39.43 -8.75
C GLN A 277 -24.98 -38.16 -7.94
N ALA A 278 -24.05 -37.19 -7.94
CA ALA A 278 -24.10 -36.00 -7.09
C ALA A 278 -25.40 -35.18 -7.21
N PRO A 279 -25.99 -34.93 -8.40
CA PRO A 279 -27.28 -34.23 -8.48
C PRO A 279 -28.43 -34.98 -7.76
N ALA A 280 -28.42 -36.31 -7.80
CA ALA A 280 -29.41 -37.13 -7.08
C ALA A 280 -29.13 -37.16 -5.57
N GLU A 281 -27.86 -37.30 -5.17
CA GLU A 281 -27.45 -37.37 -3.76
C GLU A 281 -27.56 -36.00 -3.03
N LEU A 282 -27.33 -34.89 -3.75
CA LEU A 282 -27.27 -33.54 -3.19
C LEU A 282 -28.53 -32.70 -3.51
N GLY A 283 -29.41 -33.19 -4.39
CA GLY A 283 -30.59 -32.46 -4.84
C GLY A 283 -30.24 -31.11 -5.49
N SER A 284 -31.02 -30.07 -5.18
CA SER A 284 -30.76 -28.70 -5.65
C SER A 284 -29.43 -28.10 -5.17
N ARG A 285 -28.73 -28.77 -4.23
CA ARG A 285 -27.37 -28.40 -3.76
C ARG A 285 -26.27 -28.92 -4.69
N GLY A 286 -26.60 -29.81 -5.63
CA GLY A 286 -25.68 -30.50 -6.52
C GLY A 286 -25.29 -29.75 -7.81
N SER A 287 -25.68 -28.49 -7.97
CA SER A 287 -25.34 -27.68 -9.17
C SER A 287 -23.84 -27.62 -9.46
N TRP A 288 -23.02 -27.66 -8.40
CA TRP A 288 -21.55 -27.67 -8.47
C TRP A 288 -20.94 -29.07 -8.33
N ARG A 289 -21.78 -30.12 -8.35
CA ARG A 289 -21.39 -31.54 -8.25
C ARG A 289 -20.43 -31.79 -7.08
N ILE A 290 -19.35 -32.54 -7.31
CA ILE A 290 -18.36 -32.92 -6.29
C ILE A 290 -17.11 -32.03 -6.26
N ARG A 291 -17.16 -30.84 -6.87
CA ARG A 291 -16.02 -29.92 -6.91
C ARG A 291 -15.59 -29.50 -5.50
N LEU A 292 -14.30 -29.50 -5.20
CA LEU A 292 -13.70 -29.11 -3.90
C LEU A 292 -13.41 -27.61 -3.81
N ASP A 293 -13.30 -26.92 -4.94
CA ASP A 293 -13.10 -25.47 -5.01
C ASP A 293 -14.38 -24.65 -4.75
N TYR A 294 -15.44 -25.32 -4.27
CA TYR A 294 -16.65 -24.71 -3.71
C TYR A 294 -16.82 -25.16 -2.26
N VAL A 295 -17.13 -24.21 -1.38
CA VAL A 295 -17.20 -24.44 0.07
C VAL A 295 -18.60 -24.26 0.61
N TYR A 296 -18.92 -25.08 1.62
CA TYR A 296 -19.93 -24.77 2.62
C TYR A 296 -19.29 -23.97 3.75
N PHE A 297 -20.09 -23.14 4.39
CA PHE A 297 -19.61 -22.20 5.39
C PHE A 297 -20.63 -21.99 6.51
N CYS A 298 -20.12 -21.58 7.67
CA CYS A 298 -20.94 -21.16 8.77
C CYS A 298 -21.27 -19.66 8.65
N TYR A 299 -22.56 -19.31 8.72
CA TYR A 299 -23.03 -17.92 8.72
C TYR A 299 -22.55 -17.10 9.93
N LYS A 300 -22.04 -17.75 10.98
CA LYS A 300 -21.37 -17.11 12.12
C LYS A 300 -19.85 -16.96 11.94
N GLY A 301 -19.29 -17.30 10.78
CA GLY A 301 -17.86 -17.13 10.49
C GLY A 301 -16.93 -18.09 11.22
N LEU A 302 -17.46 -19.21 11.75
CA LEU A 302 -16.70 -20.15 12.56
C LEU A 302 -16.09 -21.30 11.76
N ALA A 303 -16.60 -21.60 10.56
CA ALA A 303 -16.24 -22.82 9.86
C ALA A 303 -16.32 -22.71 8.33
N LEU A 304 -15.39 -23.39 7.64
CA LEU A 304 -15.40 -23.65 6.20
C LEU A 304 -15.17 -25.15 5.92
N SER A 305 -15.88 -25.72 4.95
CA SER A 305 -15.64 -27.08 4.45
C SER A 305 -15.71 -27.13 2.93
N THR A 306 -14.71 -27.77 2.30
CA THR A 306 -14.71 -28.06 0.86
C THR A 306 -15.50 -29.31 0.50
N ASP A 307 -15.94 -30.10 1.50
CA ASP A 307 -16.60 -31.38 1.28
C ASP A 307 -18.02 -31.17 0.72
N PRO A 308 -18.34 -31.65 -0.50
CA PRO A 308 -19.68 -31.52 -1.07
C PRO A 308 -20.75 -32.29 -0.28
N TYR A 309 -20.34 -33.22 0.59
CA TYR A 309 -21.25 -34.08 1.34
C TYR A 309 -21.50 -33.63 2.78
N ASP A 310 -20.87 -32.53 3.22
CA ASP A 310 -21.16 -31.91 4.52
C ASP A 310 -22.49 -31.12 4.45
N LEU A 311 -23.61 -31.84 4.28
CA LEU A 311 -24.96 -31.26 4.25
C LEU A 311 -25.38 -30.71 5.62
N GLU A 312 -24.78 -31.24 6.68
CA GLU A 312 -24.80 -30.70 8.03
C GLU A 312 -23.39 -30.25 8.43
N CYS A 313 -23.28 -29.34 9.41
CA CYS A 313 -21.99 -28.90 9.92
C CYS A 313 -21.23 -30.09 10.53
N PRO A 314 -20.01 -30.42 10.02
CA PRO A 314 -19.24 -31.58 10.49
C PRO A 314 -18.63 -31.34 11.88
N PHE A 315 -18.54 -30.09 12.33
CA PHE A 315 -17.82 -29.70 13.54
C PHE A 315 -18.69 -29.83 14.81
N LYS A 316 -18.76 -31.04 15.36
CA LYS A 316 -19.54 -31.35 16.59
C LYS A 316 -19.07 -30.59 17.84
N LYS A 317 -17.77 -30.29 17.95
CA LYS A 317 -17.16 -29.57 19.09
C LYS A 317 -17.30 -28.03 18.99
N CYS A 318 -18.14 -27.52 18.09
CA CYS A 318 -18.38 -26.09 17.95
C CYS A 318 -19.02 -25.50 19.22
N PRO A 319 -18.52 -24.36 19.76
CA PRO A 319 -19.09 -23.74 20.97
C PRO A 319 -20.60 -23.48 20.89
N LEU A 320 -21.10 -23.07 19.71
CA LEU A 320 -22.53 -22.82 19.51
C LEU A 320 -23.37 -24.10 19.57
N ARG A 321 -22.77 -25.25 19.22
CA ARG A 321 -23.43 -26.55 19.29
C ARG A 321 -23.45 -27.07 20.73
N VAL A 322 -22.30 -26.94 21.42
CA VAL A 322 -22.16 -27.29 22.84
C VAL A 322 -23.10 -26.46 23.73
N SER A 323 -23.29 -25.18 23.41
CA SER A 323 -24.19 -24.29 24.15
C SER A 323 -25.67 -24.43 23.76
N GLY A 324 -26.03 -25.37 22.87
CA GLY A 324 -27.41 -25.54 22.38
C GLY A 324 -27.93 -24.43 21.45
N MET A 325 -27.10 -23.46 21.06
CA MET A 325 -27.51 -22.35 20.17
C MET A 325 -27.61 -22.77 18.69
N CYS A 326 -26.99 -23.89 18.32
CA CYS A 326 -26.97 -24.45 16.98
C CYS A 326 -27.15 -25.97 17.05
N ASP A 327 -27.99 -26.53 16.18
CA ASP A 327 -28.22 -27.97 16.00
C ASP A 327 -27.20 -28.62 15.04
N GLY A 328 -26.46 -27.83 14.29
CA GLY A 328 -25.56 -28.27 13.20
C GLY A 328 -26.04 -27.85 11.82
N GLU A 329 -27.28 -27.39 11.69
CA GLU A 329 -27.85 -26.91 10.44
C GLU A 329 -28.16 -25.42 10.47
N ARG A 330 -28.63 -24.89 11.61
CA ARG A 330 -29.17 -23.53 11.77
C ARG A 330 -28.28 -22.44 11.18
N TYR A 331 -26.96 -22.57 11.30
CA TYR A 331 -26.00 -21.60 10.76
C TYR A 331 -25.16 -22.15 9.60
N TRP A 332 -25.51 -23.29 9.04
CA TRP A 332 -24.73 -23.96 8.01
C TRP A 332 -25.30 -23.67 6.63
N SER A 333 -24.45 -23.25 5.69
CA SER A 333 -24.90 -22.77 4.38
C SER A 333 -25.55 -23.85 3.52
N ALA A 334 -25.22 -25.13 3.75
CA ALA A 334 -25.83 -26.24 3.03
C ALA A 334 -27.34 -26.36 3.31
N LYS A 335 -27.81 -26.04 4.53
CA LYS A 335 -29.25 -26.01 4.88
C LYS A 335 -30.04 -25.13 3.90
N TYR A 336 -29.41 -24.05 3.44
CA TYR A 336 -29.97 -23.02 2.56
C TYR A 336 -29.56 -23.17 1.10
N PHE A 337 -29.02 -24.33 0.70
CA PHE A 337 -28.62 -24.62 -0.68
C PHE A 337 -27.53 -23.65 -1.20
N ARG A 338 -26.72 -23.09 -0.30
CA ARG A 338 -25.66 -22.12 -0.63
C ARG A 338 -24.28 -22.76 -0.56
N ARG A 339 -23.64 -22.88 -1.72
CA ARG A 339 -22.22 -23.21 -1.89
C ARG A 339 -21.55 -22.10 -2.70
N LYS A 340 -20.36 -21.68 -2.33
CA LYS A 340 -19.66 -20.54 -2.95
C LYS A 340 -18.23 -20.94 -3.33
N PRO A 341 -17.62 -20.31 -4.34
CA PRO A 341 -16.20 -20.54 -4.65
C PRO A 341 -15.32 -20.34 -3.42
N TYR A 342 -14.21 -21.08 -3.34
CA TYR A 342 -13.25 -20.96 -2.25
C TYR A 342 -12.77 -19.50 -2.13
N PRO A 343 -12.76 -18.93 -0.90
CA PRO A 343 -12.40 -17.54 -0.69
C PRO A 343 -10.93 -17.25 -1.02
N LYS A 344 -10.66 -16.05 -1.52
CA LYS A 344 -9.28 -15.61 -1.81
C LYS A 344 -8.51 -15.43 -0.51
N VAL A 345 -7.24 -15.85 -0.51
CA VAL A 345 -6.35 -15.71 0.65
C VAL A 345 -5.30 -14.64 0.35
N TYR A 346 -5.07 -13.74 1.32
CA TYR A 346 -4.13 -12.64 1.21
C TYR A 346 -2.99 -12.82 2.23
N PRO A 347 -1.72 -12.92 1.80
CA PRO A 347 -0.59 -13.08 2.70
C PRO A 347 -0.25 -11.79 3.44
N LEU A 348 -0.04 -11.91 4.75
CA LEU A 348 0.41 -10.81 5.60
C LEU A 348 1.91 -10.86 5.77
N ARG A 349 2.59 -9.84 5.26
CA ARG A 349 4.04 -9.69 5.30
C ARG A 349 4.41 -8.64 6.34
N THR A 350 5.60 -8.77 6.93
CA THR A 350 6.22 -7.75 7.76
C THR A 350 7.72 -7.77 7.53
N VAL A 351 8.36 -6.63 7.80
CA VAL A 351 9.80 -6.44 7.64
C VAL A 351 10.40 -6.12 9.01
N TYR A 352 11.50 -6.80 9.35
CA TYR A 352 12.29 -6.53 10.56
C TYR A 352 13.70 -6.07 10.17
N PRO A 353 13.99 -4.77 10.32
CA PRO A 353 15.36 -4.28 10.26
C PRO A 353 16.17 -4.81 11.44
N GLY A 354 17.24 -5.55 11.16
CA GLY A 354 18.19 -6.03 12.14
C GLY A 354 19.01 -4.89 12.76
N ILE A 355 19.75 -5.23 13.81
CA ILE A 355 20.76 -4.36 14.42
C ILE A 355 22.06 -4.47 13.60
N GLY A 356 22.82 -3.37 13.50
CA GLY A 356 24.07 -3.31 12.74
C GLY A 356 23.89 -2.71 11.34
N GLY A 357 24.78 -3.10 10.42
CA GLY A 357 24.97 -2.43 9.13
C GLY A 357 26.10 -1.39 9.20
N ILE A 358 26.63 -1.00 8.05
CA ILE A 358 27.68 0.01 7.92
C ILE A 358 26.99 1.35 7.71
N PRO A 359 27.09 2.33 8.64
CA PRO A 359 26.52 3.66 8.42
C PRO A 359 27.16 4.29 7.17
N SER A 360 26.35 4.70 6.20
CA SER A 360 26.81 5.28 4.94
C SER A 360 26.50 6.78 4.83
N TYR A 361 25.45 7.25 5.52
CA TYR A 361 25.14 8.67 5.59
C TYR A 361 24.30 9.00 6.83
N ARG A 362 24.45 10.21 7.36
CA ARG A 362 23.61 10.73 8.44
C ARG A 362 23.51 12.25 8.37
N GLU A 363 22.29 12.76 8.44
CA GLU A 363 22.01 14.19 8.55
C GLU A 363 20.81 14.40 9.48
N ALA A 364 20.74 15.52 10.18
CA ALA A 364 19.67 15.79 11.13
C ALA A 364 19.23 17.25 11.06
N LEU A 365 17.93 17.47 11.22
CA LEU A 365 17.38 18.79 11.47
C LEU A 365 17.84 19.32 12.84
N PRO A 366 17.78 20.65 13.08
CA PRO A 366 18.11 21.26 14.37
C PRO A 366 17.45 20.54 15.55
N ALA A 367 18.10 20.49 16.70
CA ALA A 367 17.66 19.75 17.90
C ALA A 367 17.36 18.24 17.68
N GLY A 368 17.74 17.66 16.53
CA GLY A 368 17.48 16.27 16.18
C GLY A 368 15.99 15.97 15.98
N LEU A 369 15.18 16.95 15.57
CA LEU A 369 13.73 16.79 15.36
C LEU A 369 13.44 15.65 14.37
N ILE A 370 14.17 15.63 13.26
CA ILE A 370 14.16 14.56 12.27
C ILE A 370 15.60 14.20 11.94
N VAL A 371 15.92 12.91 12.00
CA VAL A 371 17.24 12.36 11.67
C VAL A 371 17.08 11.44 10.48
N PHE A 372 17.79 11.77 9.40
CA PHE A 372 17.97 10.91 8.23
C PHE A 372 19.23 10.09 8.44
N SER A 373 19.15 8.78 8.22
CA SER A 373 20.30 7.90 8.27
C SER A 373 20.20 6.85 7.17
N ALA A 374 21.34 6.50 6.60
CA ALA A 374 21.45 5.42 5.64
C ALA A 374 22.52 4.42 6.10
N TYR A 375 22.26 3.15 5.80
CA TYR A 375 23.12 2.04 6.17
C TYR A 375 23.27 1.10 4.99
N ASP A 376 24.47 0.59 4.78
CA ASP A 376 24.75 -0.48 3.84
C ASP A 376 24.90 -1.83 4.55
N LYS A 377 24.59 -2.91 3.83
CA LYS A 377 24.68 -4.30 4.32
C LYS A 377 23.93 -4.53 5.64
N ARG A 378 22.89 -3.75 5.93
CA ARG A 378 22.04 -3.95 7.09
C ARG A 378 21.14 -5.16 6.84
N ARG A 379 21.14 -6.12 7.76
CA ARG A 379 20.35 -7.34 7.63
C ARG A 379 18.87 -7.01 7.81
N ILE A 380 18.04 -7.40 6.85
CA ILE A 380 16.59 -7.27 6.87
C ILE A 380 15.99 -8.67 6.84
N GLU A 381 15.02 -8.93 7.71
CA GLU A 381 14.20 -10.14 7.64
C GLU A 381 12.82 -9.78 7.07
N SER A 382 12.49 -10.37 5.94
CA SER A 382 11.16 -10.30 5.33
C SER A 382 10.37 -11.54 5.74
N VAL A 383 9.25 -11.35 6.43
CA VAL A 383 8.54 -12.43 7.12
C VAL A 383 7.06 -12.41 6.79
N TRP A 384 6.54 -13.53 6.29
CA TRP A 384 5.10 -13.79 6.28
C TRP A 384 4.70 -14.36 7.64
N TYR A 385 3.83 -13.64 8.33
CA TYR A 385 3.46 -13.95 9.70
C TYR A 385 2.01 -14.46 9.83
N GLY A 386 1.26 -14.43 8.74
CA GLY A 386 -0.12 -14.90 8.71
C GLY A 386 -0.79 -14.64 7.36
N LEU A 387 -2.09 -14.89 7.33
CA LEU A 387 -2.94 -14.81 6.16
C LEU A 387 -4.30 -14.22 6.52
N GLU A 388 -4.96 -13.65 5.53
CA GLU A 388 -6.35 -13.18 5.60
C GLU A 388 -7.19 -13.92 4.57
N VAL A 389 -8.23 -14.63 5.01
CA VAL A 389 -9.18 -15.30 4.13
C VAL A 389 -10.40 -14.39 4.00
N GLY A 390 -10.64 -13.88 2.78
CA GLY A 390 -11.78 -12.99 2.51
C GLY A 390 -13.07 -13.79 2.42
N THR A 391 -13.93 -13.75 3.43
CA THR A 391 -15.19 -14.51 3.42
C THR A 391 -16.39 -13.64 3.06
N TRP A 392 -16.38 -13.06 1.85
CA TRP A 392 -17.39 -12.09 1.37
C TRP A 392 -18.83 -12.61 1.30
N PHE A 393 -19.02 -13.94 1.41
CA PHE A 393 -20.32 -14.62 1.38
C PHE A 393 -20.89 -14.99 2.78
N ILE A 394 -20.19 -14.68 3.87
CA ILE A 394 -20.67 -14.95 5.24
C ILE A 394 -21.44 -13.72 5.75
N ARG A 395 -22.54 -13.93 6.49
CA ARG A 395 -23.43 -12.88 7.07
C ARG A 395 -22.69 -11.74 7.80
N ALA A 396 -21.51 -12.01 8.36
CA ALA A 396 -20.68 -11.03 9.08
C ALA A 396 -19.44 -10.56 8.30
N ARG A 397 -19.32 -10.89 7.00
CA ARG A 397 -18.13 -10.69 6.12
C ARG A 397 -16.75 -10.85 6.79
N PRO A 398 -16.51 -11.65 7.86
CA PRO A 398 -15.30 -11.46 8.65
C PRO A 398 -14.08 -11.87 7.83
N THR A 399 -13.08 -11.00 7.74
CA THR A 399 -11.78 -11.46 7.26
C THR A 399 -11.20 -12.41 8.31
N VAL A 400 -11.13 -13.71 7.99
CA VAL A 400 -10.54 -14.70 8.90
C VAL A 400 -9.04 -14.55 8.83
N ARG A 401 -8.45 -14.04 9.91
CA ARG A 401 -7.00 -13.86 10.01
C ARG A 401 -6.37 -15.06 10.69
N ILE A 402 -5.54 -15.80 9.97
CA ILE A 402 -4.79 -16.96 10.45
C ILE A 402 -3.35 -16.53 10.68
N TYR A 403 -2.93 -16.41 11.95
CA TYR A 403 -1.53 -16.16 12.29
C TYR A 403 -0.73 -17.46 12.22
N PHE A 404 0.51 -17.40 11.77
CA PHE A 404 1.43 -18.54 11.84
C PHE A 404 2.04 -18.65 13.24
N ASP A 405 2.30 -19.88 13.65
CA ASP A 405 3.06 -20.13 14.88
C ASP A 405 4.45 -19.46 14.79
N ASP A 406 5.02 -19.06 15.93
CA ASP A 406 6.30 -18.35 15.95
C ASP A 406 7.43 -19.18 15.34
N ASN A 407 7.35 -20.51 15.40
CA ASN A 407 8.30 -21.44 14.79
C ASN A 407 7.96 -21.81 13.34
N SER A 408 6.93 -21.21 12.75
CA SER A 408 6.38 -21.57 11.44
C SER A 408 6.35 -20.40 10.45
N LYS A 409 6.85 -19.22 10.86
CA LYS A 409 6.88 -18.03 10.00
C LYS A 409 7.82 -18.25 8.83
N VAL A 410 7.29 -18.12 7.62
CA VAL A 410 8.05 -18.27 6.37
C VAL A 410 8.64 -16.93 5.97
N GLY A 411 9.86 -16.90 5.45
CA GLY A 411 10.49 -15.65 5.06
C GLY A 411 11.86 -15.84 4.45
N TYR A 412 12.57 -14.72 4.32
CA TYR A 412 13.96 -14.69 3.91
C TYR A 412 14.70 -13.54 4.57
N SER A 413 16.02 -13.64 4.62
CA SER A 413 16.88 -12.60 5.19
C SER A 413 17.95 -12.16 4.20
N ILE A 414 18.05 -10.84 4.01
CA ILE A 414 19.00 -10.22 3.08
C ILE A 414 19.78 -9.10 3.78
N PRO A 415 21.12 -9.04 3.65
CA PRO A 415 21.85 -7.80 3.91
C PRO A 415 21.60 -6.84 2.75
N THR A 416 21.18 -5.61 3.02
CA THR A 416 20.83 -4.62 1.99
C THR A 416 21.09 -3.19 2.46
N SER A 417 20.97 -2.22 1.54
CA SER A 417 20.97 -0.81 1.89
C SER A 417 19.58 -0.38 2.38
N LEU A 418 19.58 0.46 3.41
CA LEU A 418 18.38 0.89 4.11
C LEU A 418 18.49 2.38 4.43
N LEU A 419 17.39 3.09 4.16
CA LEU A 419 17.10 4.44 4.61
C LEU A 419 16.25 4.37 5.88
N GLU A 420 16.63 5.16 6.88
CA GLU A 420 15.94 5.36 8.15
C GLU A 420 15.63 6.85 8.34
N LEU A 421 14.34 7.18 8.48
CA LEU A 421 13.88 8.50 8.90
C LEU A 421 13.35 8.39 10.34
N SER A 422 14.07 8.96 11.29
CA SER A 422 13.75 8.93 12.72
C SER A 422 13.20 10.28 13.19
N PHE A 423 12.12 10.26 13.95
CA PHE A 423 11.49 11.45 14.51
C PHE A 423 11.73 11.51 16.02
N LYS A 424 12.03 12.70 16.55
CA LYS A 424 12.08 12.94 17.99
C LYS A 424 10.69 12.73 18.57
N MET A 425 10.58 11.81 19.53
CA MET A 425 9.29 11.33 20.01
C MET A 425 8.46 12.42 20.68
N GLU A 426 9.09 13.22 21.54
CA GLU A 426 8.43 14.29 22.28
C GLU A 426 7.87 15.32 21.30
N TRP A 427 8.68 15.75 20.34
CA TRP A 427 8.26 16.70 19.31
C TRP A 427 7.11 16.16 18.46
N LEU A 428 7.21 14.94 17.93
CA LEU A 428 6.16 14.36 17.09
C LEU A 428 4.84 14.23 17.87
N ASN A 429 4.91 13.88 19.15
CA ASN A 429 3.73 13.81 20.01
C ASN A 429 3.11 15.18 20.24
N GLU A 430 3.90 16.24 20.46
CA GLU A 430 3.37 17.60 20.58
C GLU A 430 2.73 18.08 19.28
N GLU A 431 3.35 17.84 18.11
CA GLU A 431 2.72 18.17 16.82
C GLU A 431 1.38 17.45 16.64
N ILE A 432 1.31 16.16 16.97
CA ILE A 432 0.05 15.41 16.90
C ILE A 432 -1.00 15.97 17.87
N LYS A 433 -0.60 16.30 19.11
CA LYS A 433 -1.51 16.91 20.10
C LYS A 433 -2.05 18.24 19.58
N THR A 434 -1.19 19.10 19.07
CA THR A 434 -1.58 20.39 18.51
C THR A 434 -2.56 20.21 17.36
N ILE A 435 -2.28 19.30 16.42
CA ILE A 435 -3.20 18.98 15.32
C ILE A 435 -4.56 18.50 15.84
N LEU A 436 -4.55 17.59 16.83
CA LEU A 436 -5.78 17.10 17.43
C LEU A 436 -6.55 18.23 18.13
N LEU A 437 -5.90 19.17 18.82
CA LEU A 437 -6.57 20.26 19.52
C LEU A 437 -7.10 21.35 18.58
N GLU A 438 -6.40 21.63 17.48
CA GLU A 438 -6.70 22.73 16.55
C GLU A 438 -7.63 22.30 15.41
N ASN A 439 -7.64 21.02 14.99
CA ASN A 439 -8.40 20.57 13.83
C ASN A 439 -9.53 19.58 14.22
N ASP A 440 -10.76 20.08 14.18
CA ASP A 440 -11.96 19.31 14.58
C ASP A 440 -12.25 18.12 13.65
N GLU A 441 -12.04 18.25 12.34
CA GLU A 441 -12.23 17.17 11.37
C GLU A 441 -11.24 16.01 11.61
N VAL A 442 -9.95 16.33 11.74
CA VAL A 442 -8.90 15.34 12.04
C VAL A 442 -9.18 14.66 13.38
N ARG A 443 -9.56 15.43 14.41
CA ARG A 443 -9.91 14.86 15.73
C ARG A 443 -11.08 13.89 15.62
N ARG A 444 -12.15 14.28 14.92
CA ARG A 444 -13.34 13.43 14.69
C ARG A 444 -12.97 12.12 13.99
N ASN A 445 -12.20 12.21 12.91
CA ASN A 445 -11.79 11.04 12.11
C ASN A 445 -10.92 10.08 12.93
N ILE A 446 -9.96 10.61 13.71
CA ILE A 446 -9.07 9.81 14.55
C ILE A 446 -9.84 9.18 15.72
N ALA A 447 -10.72 9.94 16.38
CA ALA A 447 -11.56 9.42 17.46
C ALA A 447 -12.44 8.27 16.95
N LEU A 448 -13.09 8.45 15.80
CA LEU A 448 -13.91 7.41 15.18
C LEU A 448 -13.07 6.16 14.89
N LYS A 449 -11.97 6.30 14.15
CA LYS A 449 -11.08 5.17 13.82
C LYS A 449 -10.52 4.47 15.06
N TYR A 450 -10.24 5.21 16.14
CA TYR A 450 -9.74 4.66 17.39
C TYR A 450 -10.78 3.77 18.07
N VAL A 451 -12.01 4.27 18.21
CA VAL A 451 -13.13 3.52 18.80
C VAL A 451 -13.42 2.28 17.97
N LEU A 452 -13.56 2.43 16.64
CA LEU A 452 -13.83 1.29 15.75
C LEU A 452 -12.73 0.23 15.84
N LEU A 453 -11.45 0.62 15.81
CA LEU A 453 -10.35 -0.33 15.91
C LEU A 453 -10.31 -1.04 17.26
N ASN A 454 -10.64 -0.36 18.36
CA ASN A 454 -10.69 -0.96 19.68
C ASN A 454 -11.86 -1.95 19.81
N SER A 455 -13.03 -1.63 19.24
CA SER A 455 -14.20 -2.52 19.24
C SER A 455 -13.99 -3.79 18.43
N LEU A 456 -13.21 -3.73 17.34
CA LEU A 456 -12.86 -4.89 16.51
C LEU A 456 -12.01 -5.94 17.27
N GLY A 457 -11.11 -5.50 18.16
CA GLY A 457 -10.12 -6.40 18.77
C GLY A 457 -9.18 -7.01 17.72
N ARG A 458 -8.84 -8.31 17.85
CA ARG A 458 -7.95 -9.00 16.87
C ARG A 458 -8.65 -9.52 15.61
N ARG A 459 -9.98 -9.40 15.52
CA ARG A 459 -10.79 -9.82 14.36
C ARG A 459 -11.32 -8.59 13.64
N LEU A 460 -11.42 -8.61 12.31
CA LEU A 460 -12.39 -7.73 11.64
C LEU A 460 -13.79 -8.33 11.82
N ASP A 461 -14.30 -8.21 13.03
CA ASP A 461 -15.68 -8.56 13.34
C ASP A 461 -16.58 -7.40 12.94
N TYR A 462 -17.13 -7.47 11.73
CA TYR A 462 -17.93 -6.39 11.18
C TYR A 462 -19.23 -6.16 11.96
N ASP A 463 -19.75 -7.16 12.69
CA ASP A 463 -20.91 -6.98 13.58
C ASP A 463 -20.54 -6.07 14.76
N LYS A 464 -19.33 -6.21 15.31
CA LYS A 464 -18.83 -5.30 16.35
C LYS A 464 -18.56 -3.91 15.83
N LEU A 465 -18.04 -3.78 14.61
CA LEU A 465 -17.84 -2.48 13.98
C LEU A 465 -19.19 -1.79 13.72
N ALA A 466 -20.18 -2.53 13.22
CA ALA A 466 -21.53 -2.05 13.02
C ALA A 466 -22.20 -1.67 14.35
N LYS A 467 -22.03 -2.48 15.40
CA LYS A 467 -22.53 -2.17 16.74
C LYS A 467 -21.87 -0.91 17.30
N ALA A 468 -20.54 -0.79 17.20
CA ALA A 468 -19.81 0.39 17.65
C ALA A 468 -20.30 1.66 16.95
N LEU A 469 -20.49 1.61 15.62
CA LEU A 469 -21.07 2.73 14.88
C LEU A 469 -22.51 3.02 15.26
N THR A 470 -23.33 1.98 15.44
CA THR A 470 -24.73 2.15 15.87
C THR A 470 -24.81 2.83 17.22
N ASN A 471 -23.99 2.39 18.19
CA ASN A 471 -23.88 2.99 19.52
C ASN A 471 -23.49 4.47 19.44
N ILE A 472 -22.51 4.82 18.60
CA ILE A 472 -22.12 6.23 18.37
C ILE A 472 -23.27 7.03 17.76
N ILE A 473 -23.95 6.49 16.74
CA ILE A 473 -25.08 7.15 16.05
C ILE A 473 -26.27 7.34 17.00
N SER A 474 -26.60 6.33 17.81
CA SER A 474 -27.71 6.38 18.77
C SER A 474 -27.38 7.20 20.01
N SER A 475 -26.15 7.70 20.14
CA SER A 475 -25.68 8.44 21.33
C SER A 475 -25.76 7.61 22.62
N GLU A 476 -25.51 6.31 22.54
CA GLU A 476 -25.63 5.37 23.66
C GLU A 476 -24.46 4.39 23.72
N GLY A 477 -24.12 3.93 24.93
CA GLY A 477 -23.11 2.88 25.15
C GLY A 477 -21.67 3.37 25.26
N ASP A 478 -20.78 2.43 25.62
CA ASP A 478 -19.37 2.73 25.92
C ASP A 478 -18.62 3.31 24.72
N GLU A 479 -18.93 2.87 23.50
CA GLU A 479 -18.31 3.37 22.27
C GLU A 479 -18.64 4.85 22.01
N PHE A 480 -19.87 5.28 22.29
CA PHE A 480 -20.27 6.68 22.18
C PHE A 480 -19.54 7.55 23.22
N GLU A 481 -19.51 7.11 24.48
CA GLU A 481 -18.80 7.85 25.52
C GLU A 481 -17.30 7.95 25.21
N GLN A 482 -16.70 6.87 24.69
CA GLN A 482 -15.31 6.89 24.24
C GLN A 482 -15.12 7.84 23.05
N PHE A 483 -16.02 7.84 22.08
CA PHE A 483 -15.96 8.78 20.95
C PHE A 483 -16.07 10.23 21.43
N ASN A 484 -17.03 10.55 22.29
CA ASN A 484 -17.24 11.89 22.85
C ASN A 484 -16.08 12.36 23.73
N LYS A 485 -15.48 11.45 24.51
CA LYS A 485 -14.26 11.70 25.29
C LYS A 485 -13.18 12.34 24.41
N TYR A 486 -12.94 11.77 23.24
CA TYR A 486 -11.86 12.21 22.36
C TYR A 486 -12.30 13.31 21.39
N TYR A 487 -13.53 13.30 20.89
CA TYR A 487 -14.01 14.29 19.92
C TYR A 487 -14.50 15.59 20.59
N LYS A 488 -15.55 15.50 21.43
CA LYS A 488 -16.21 16.68 22.00
C LYS A 488 -15.50 17.21 23.25
N ARG A 489 -15.06 16.33 24.17
CA ARG A 489 -14.29 16.71 25.38
C ARG A 489 -12.81 17.00 25.11
N LYS A 490 -12.33 16.69 23.90
CA LYS A 490 -10.94 16.91 23.42
C LYS A 490 -9.86 16.31 24.34
N GLU A 491 -10.18 15.26 25.08
CA GLU A 491 -9.18 14.60 25.94
C GLU A 491 -8.13 13.89 25.08
N ILE A 492 -6.86 13.94 25.49
CA ILE A 492 -5.76 13.26 24.77
C ILE A 492 -4.96 12.44 25.78
N ASP A 493 -5.27 11.15 25.87
CA ASP A 493 -4.49 10.18 26.63
C ASP A 493 -3.41 9.49 25.77
N ASN A 494 -2.55 8.72 26.43
CA ASN A 494 -1.47 7.97 25.77
C ASN A 494 -1.99 6.95 24.73
N GLY A 495 -3.23 6.48 24.87
CA GLY A 495 -3.85 5.52 23.96
C GLY A 495 -4.13 6.14 22.60
N ILE A 496 -4.90 7.23 22.57
CA ILE A 496 -5.23 7.93 21.32
C ILE A 496 -4.00 8.60 20.70
N LEU A 497 -3.08 9.13 21.50
CA LEU A 497 -1.85 9.73 21.00
C LEU A 497 -0.95 8.69 20.29
N LYS A 498 -0.80 7.50 20.89
CA LYS A 498 -0.08 6.38 20.27
C LYS A 498 -0.77 5.88 19.02
N PHE A 499 -2.10 5.92 18.98
CA PHE A 499 -2.87 5.55 17.80
C PHE A 499 -2.70 6.58 16.67
N ALA A 500 -2.84 7.87 16.93
CA ALA A 500 -2.60 8.93 15.96
C ALA A 500 -1.18 8.85 15.38
N ARG A 501 -0.16 8.58 16.21
CA ARG A 501 1.22 8.34 15.76
C ARG A 501 1.34 7.12 14.85
N ARG A 502 0.57 6.04 15.10
CA ARG A 502 0.47 4.89 14.18
C ARG A 502 -0.08 5.33 12.83
N LEU A 503 -1.21 6.06 12.83
CA LEU A 503 -1.86 6.53 11.60
C LEU A 503 -0.90 7.38 10.76
N LEU A 504 -0.25 8.36 11.41
CA LEU A 504 0.66 9.28 10.76
C LEU A 504 1.86 8.56 10.15
N LEU A 505 2.59 7.77 10.94
CA LEU A 505 3.81 7.11 10.46
C LEU A 505 3.51 6.01 9.43
N HIS A 506 2.34 5.37 9.52
CA HIS A 506 1.90 4.40 8.52
C HIS A 506 1.61 5.08 7.18
N SER A 507 0.76 6.11 7.17
CA SER A 507 0.48 6.88 5.95
C SER A 507 1.76 7.50 5.39
N LEU A 508 2.60 8.10 6.24
CA LEU A 508 3.87 8.69 5.83
C LEU A 508 4.81 7.66 5.20
N THR A 509 4.85 6.44 5.71
CA THR A 509 5.66 5.35 5.12
C THR A 509 5.23 5.09 3.68
N HIS A 510 3.92 5.01 3.42
CA HIS A 510 3.43 4.79 2.06
C HIS A 510 3.82 5.93 1.13
N LEU A 511 3.59 7.18 1.54
CA LEU A 511 3.77 8.34 0.67
C LEU A 511 5.25 8.71 0.47
N LEU A 512 6.08 8.60 1.51
CA LEU A 512 7.54 8.75 1.37
C LEU A 512 8.09 7.73 0.39
N THR A 513 7.56 6.50 0.47
CA THR A 513 7.95 5.43 -0.43
C THR A 513 7.54 5.73 -1.87
N GLN A 514 6.30 6.18 -2.11
CA GLN A 514 5.84 6.58 -3.44
C GLN A 514 6.71 7.69 -4.01
N TYR A 515 7.03 8.70 -3.20
CA TYR A 515 7.89 9.81 -3.60
C TYR A 515 9.27 9.32 -4.04
N VAL A 516 9.94 8.50 -3.23
CA VAL A 516 11.26 7.96 -3.56
C VAL A 516 11.21 7.15 -4.86
N LEU A 517 10.24 6.24 -4.98
CA LEU A 517 10.15 5.34 -6.12
C LEU A 517 9.76 6.03 -7.41
N PHE A 518 8.73 6.87 -7.39
CA PHE A 518 8.17 7.45 -8.62
C PHE A 518 8.80 8.79 -9.00
N ARG A 519 9.19 9.61 -8.02
CA ARG A 519 9.75 10.95 -8.30
C ARG A 519 11.27 10.95 -8.41
N LEU A 520 11.97 10.12 -7.64
CA LEU A 520 13.44 10.16 -7.60
C LEU A 520 14.08 9.10 -8.48
N VAL A 521 13.55 7.87 -8.49
CA VAL A 521 14.22 6.73 -9.15
C VAL A 521 13.51 6.26 -10.42
N GLY A 522 12.17 6.27 -10.45
CA GLY A 522 11.36 5.76 -11.55
C GLY A 522 11.26 4.22 -11.59
N VAL A 523 11.09 3.57 -10.43
CA VAL A 523 11.01 2.09 -10.34
C VAL A 523 9.81 1.62 -9.52
N ASP A 524 9.47 0.34 -9.68
CA ASP A 524 8.30 -0.27 -9.02
C ASP A 524 8.47 -0.54 -7.53
N TYR A 525 7.32 -0.70 -6.85
CA TYR A 525 7.22 -1.12 -5.45
C TYR A 525 7.88 -2.47 -5.10
N ASN A 526 8.18 -3.31 -6.09
CA ASN A 526 8.80 -4.61 -5.87
C ASN A 526 10.27 -4.49 -5.43
N PHE A 527 10.91 -3.37 -5.72
CA PHE A 527 12.32 -3.11 -5.46
C PHE A 527 12.63 -2.66 -4.04
N ILE A 528 11.62 -2.59 -3.16
CA ILE A 528 11.79 -2.08 -1.80
C ILE A 528 10.97 -2.85 -0.77
N LEU A 529 11.42 -2.72 0.49
CA LEU A 529 10.81 -3.26 1.69
C LEU A 529 10.61 -2.12 2.67
N THR A 530 9.42 -2.00 3.27
CA THR A 530 9.09 -0.87 4.14
C THR A 530 8.64 -1.30 5.53
N ARG A 531 8.97 -0.46 6.51
CA ARG A 531 8.54 -0.66 7.90
C ARG A 531 8.43 0.69 8.61
N TYR A 532 7.49 0.81 9.54
CA TYR A 532 7.51 1.88 10.54
C TYR A 532 7.42 1.33 11.94
N TYR A 533 7.94 2.11 12.88
CA TYR A 533 7.77 1.94 14.32
C TYR A 533 7.07 3.16 14.88
N TYR A 534 6.07 2.91 15.73
CA TYR A 534 5.25 3.96 16.34
C TYR A 534 5.03 3.75 17.85
N LYS A 535 5.49 2.64 18.44
CA LYS A 535 5.23 2.32 19.85
C LYS A 535 6.27 2.95 20.77
N ASN A 536 7.50 2.44 20.67
CA ASN A 536 8.63 2.82 21.54
C ASN A 536 9.67 3.68 20.79
N ALA A 537 9.49 3.83 19.48
CA ALA A 537 10.28 4.67 18.60
C ALA A 537 9.34 5.20 17.52
N ALA A 538 9.69 6.34 16.92
CA ALA A 538 9.00 6.95 15.78
C ALA A 538 9.95 6.92 14.58
N LYS A 539 9.85 5.87 13.76
CA LYS A 539 10.81 5.62 12.67
C LYS A 539 10.10 5.11 11.43
N VAL A 540 10.59 5.50 10.27
CA VAL A 540 10.21 4.96 8.95
C VAL A 540 11.46 4.38 8.29
N PHE A 541 11.31 3.21 7.69
CA PHE A 541 12.37 2.48 7.01
C PHE A 541 11.97 2.18 5.57
N VAL A 542 12.88 2.45 4.65
CA VAL A 542 12.81 2.04 3.24
C VAL A 542 14.10 1.30 2.93
N ALA A 543 14.01 0.00 2.70
CA ALA A 543 15.15 -0.85 2.39
C ALA A 543 15.06 -1.34 0.95
N GLU A 544 16.19 -1.44 0.27
CA GLU A 544 16.24 -2.03 -1.06
C GLU A 544 15.98 -3.53 -0.99
N ASN A 545 15.15 -4.04 -1.89
CA ASN A 545 14.91 -5.46 -2.06
C ASN A 545 16.01 -6.09 -2.95
N ALA A 546 17.28 -5.89 -2.58
CA ALA A 546 18.46 -6.41 -3.27
C ALA A 546 19.60 -6.72 -2.29
N LYS A 547 20.33 -7.83 -2.47
CA LYS A 547 21.49 -8.16 -1.64
C LYS A 547 22.59 -7.13 -1.87
N ASN A 548 23.11 -6.62 -0.76
CA ASN A 548 24.10 -5.56 -0.67
C ASN A 548 23.67 -4.22 -1.29
N GLY A 549 22.37 -3.95 -1.45
CA GLY A 549 21.89 -2.60 -1.80
C GLY A 549 22.30 -2.08 -3.17
N ARG A 550 22.33 -2.96 -4.19
CA ARG A 550 22.81 -2.63 -5.55
C ARG A 550 21.72 -2.07 -6.48
N LEU A 551 20.56 -1.68 -5.97
CA LEU A 551 19.53 -1.03 -6.81
C LEU A 551 19.83 0.47 -7.00
N GLY A 552 20.66 1.07 -6.14
CA GLY A 552 21.01 2.49 -6.21
C GLY A 552 19.88 3.43 -5.82
N ILE A 553 18.79 2.92 -5.25
CA ILE A 553 17.66 3.71 -4.74
C ILE A 553 18.12 4.53 -3.54
N VAL A 554 18.75 3.88 -2.55
CA VAL A 554 19.25 4.54 -1.34
C VAL A 554 20.36 5.52 -1.71
N ASP A 555 21.27 5.14 -2.60
CA ASP A 555 22.33 6.02 -3.10
C ASP A 555 21.78 7.26 -3.81
N THR A 556 20.71 7.12 -4.59
CA THR A 556 20.06 8.24 -5.28
C THR A 556 19.50 9.23 -4.26
N VAL A 557 18.84 8.75 -3.21
CA VAL A 557 18.35 9.61 -2.13
C VAL A 557 19.51 10.26 -1.38
N ILE A 558 20.57 9.52 -1.04
CA ILE A 558 21.77 10.07 -0.37
C ILE A 558 22.40 11.16 -1.22
N LYS A 559 22.59 10.95 -2.53
CA LYS A 559 23.18 11.96 -3.44
C LYS A 559 22.33 13.22 -3.47
N HIS A 560 21.00 13.08 -3.49
CA HIS A 560 20.10 14.23 -3.47
C HIS A 560 20.19 15.01 -2.16
N VAL A 561 20.16 14.32 -1.02
CA VAL A 561 20.29 14.93 0.31
C VAL A 561 21.68 15.55 0.51
N LYS A 562 22.77 14.89 0.10
CA LYS A 562 24.13 15.45 0.14
C LYS A 562 24.25 16.75 -0.65
N ARG A 563 23.61 16.80 -1.83
CA ARG A 563 23.64 17.98 -2.72
C ARG A 563 22.83 19.14 -2.16
N LYS A 564 21.58 18.91 -1.75
CA LYS A 564 20.63 19.99 -1.40
C LYS A 564 20.42 20.21 0.11
N GLY A 565 20.82 19.25 0.93
CA GLY A 565 20.50 19.19 2.36
C GLY A 565 19.19 18.45 2.63
N LEU A 566 19.09 17.89 3.84
CA LEU A 566 17.88 17.25 4.36
C LEU A 566 16.67 18.21 4.41
N PRO A 567 16.82 19.50 4.81
CA PRO A 567 15.70 20.44 4.80
C PRO A 567 15.07 20.60 3.41
N ALA A 568 15.90 20.80 2.38
CA ALA A 568 15.44 20.95 1.00
C ALA A 568 14.77 19.68 0.47
N PHE A 569 15.34 18.50 0.76
CA PHE A 569 14.71 17.22 0.40
C PHE A 569 13.32 17.06 1.04
N LEU A 570 13.19 17.39 2.33
CA LEU A 570 11.90 17.33 3.02
C LEU A 570 10.93 18.39 2.49
N LEU A 571 11.41 19.59 2.14
CA LEU A 571 10.59 20.64 1.55
C LEU A 571 9.99 20.18 0.22
N GLU A 572 10.82 19.68 -0.71
CA GLU A 572 10.37 19.12 -1.98
C GLU A 572 9.37 17.96 -1.81
N PHE A 573 9.61 17.09 -0.82
CA PHE A 573 8.67 16.02 -0.47
C PHE A 573 7.34 16.58 0.04
N THR A 574 7.36 17.57 0.94
CA THR A 574 6.14 18.18 1.50
C THR A 574 5.33 18.93 0.44
N GLU A 575 5.99 19.62 -0.48
CA GLU A 575 5.36 20.32 -1.61
C GLU A 575 4.68 19.33 -2.56
N TRP A 576 5.40 18.28 -2.97
CA TRP A 576 4.84 17.23 -3.80
C TRP A 576 3.63 16.57 -3.13
N LEU A 577 3.75 16.23 -1.85
CA LEU A 577 2.70 15.54 -1.12
C LEU A 577 1.47 16.43 -0.91
N ASN A 578 1.68 17.73 -0.64
CA ASN A 578 0.58 18.68 -0.54
C ASN A 578 -0.16 18.80 -1.89
N ALA A 579 0.57 18.98 -2.98
CA ALA A 579 -0.01 19.06 -4.33
C ALA A 579 -0.75 17.77 -4.71
N PHE A 580 -0.18 16.61 -4.39
CA PHE A 580 -0.79 15.30 -4.64
C PHE A 580 -2.11 15.12 -3.87
N LEU A 581 -2.13 15.42 -2.57
CA LEU A 581 -3.34 15.27 -1.76
C LEU A 581 -4.42 16.29 -2.13
N GLU A 582 -4.04 17.52 -2.49
CA GLU A 582 -4.99 18.53 -2.97
C GLU A 582 -5.57 18.20 -4.35
N ALA A 583 -4.75 17.66 -5.27
CA ALA A 583 -5.25 17.16 -6.55
C ALA A 583 -6.23 16.01 -6.34
N HIS A 584 -5.87 15.01 -5.53
CA HIS A 584 -6.76 13.92 -5.17
C HIS A 584 -8.08 14.42 -4.58
N GLU A 585 -8.06 15.38 -3.66
CA GLU A 585 -9.27 15.96 -3.05
C GLU A 585 -10.18 16.62 -4.09
N ARG A 586 -9.62 17.41 -5.02
CA ARG A 586 -10.40 18.04 -6.09
C ARG A 586 -10.97 17.00 -7.05
N ASP A 587 -10.15 16.06 -7.51
CA ASP A 587 -10.54 15.05 -8.48
C ASP A 587 -11.64 14.13 -7.90
N PHE A 588 -11.48 13.67 -6.65
CA PHE A 588 -12.48 12.83 -6.01
C PHE A 588 -13.78 13.56 -5.70
N LYS A 589 -13.75 14.87 -5.43
CA LYS A 589 -14.97 15.68 -5.32
C LYS A 589 -15.72 15.75 -6.64
N ASN A 590 -15.02 15.98 -7.75
CA ASN A 590 -15.61 16.01 -9.08
C ASN A 590 -16.19 14.65 -9.48
N ILE A 591 -15.40 13.58 -9.33
CA ILE A 591 -15.84 12.21 -9.63
C ILE A 591 -17.04 11.82 -8.76
N SER A 592 -17.02 12.13 -7.46
CA SER A 592 -18.16 11.81 -6.57
C SER A 592 -19.44 12.55 -7.00
N ALA A 593 -19.33 13.79 -7.47
CA ALA A 593 -20.48 14.56 -7.96
C ALA A 593 -21.03 14.00 -9.28
N GLU A 594 -20.15 13.64 -10.22
CA GLU A 594 -20.53 13.01 -11.49
C GLU A 594 -21.20 11.66 -11.26
N ARG A 595 -20.56 10.79 -10.45
CA ARG A 595 -21.08 9.46 -10.09
C ARG A 595 -22.42 9.54 -9.37
N LYS A 596 -22.60 10.49 -8.45
CA LYS A 596 -23.90 10.72 -7.79
C LYS A 596 -25.01 11.01 -8.80
N ASN A 597 -24.75 11.86 -9.79
CA ASN A 597 -25.72 12.20 -10.84
C ASN A 597 -26.00 11.02 -11.78
N GLU A 598 -24.96 10.30 -12.20
CA GLU A 598 -25.07 9.12 -13.05
C GLU A 598 -25.86 8.01 -12.34
N ALA A 599 -25.49 7.68 -11.11
CA ALA A 599 -26.16 6.67 -10.29
C ALA A 599 -27.62 7.04 -10.02
N ALA A 600 -27.94 8.31 -9.78
CA ALA A 600 -29.33 8.76 -9.65
C ALA A 600 -30.16 8.47 -10.91
N ARG A 601 -29.61 8.74 -12.10
CA ARG A 601 -30.27 8.43 -13.39
C ARG A 601 -30.39 6.93 -13.60
N LEU A 602 -29.32 6.18 -13.40
CA LEU A 602 -29.26 4.72 -13.61
C LEU A 602 -30.23 3.99 -12.69
N ILE A 603 -30.25 4.30 -11.40
CA ILE A 603 -31.17 3.67 -10.44
C ILE A 603 -32.62 4.02 -10.79
N THR A 604 -32.92 5.26 -11.17
CA THR A 604 -34.28 5.67 -11.56
C THR A 604 -34.74 4.95 -12.83
N ALA A 605 -33.88 4.83 -13.84
CA ALA A 605 -34.18 4.08 -15.06
C ALA A 605 -34.35 2.58 -14.79
N THR A 606 -33.49 2.01 -13.94
CA THR A 606 -33.53 0.59 -13.54
C THR A 606 -34.82 0.27 -12.79
N ILE A 607 -35.22 1.11 -11.83
CA ILE A 607 -36.50 0.95 -11.12
C ILE A 607 -37.67 0.97 -12.12
N ARG A 608 -37.68 1.91 -13.08
CA ARG A 608 -38.74 2.00 -14.10
C ARG A 608 -38.81 0.74 -14.97
N LYS A 609 -37.66 0.21 -15.38
CA LYS A 609 -37.56 -1.03 -16.18
C LYS A 609 -37.99 -2.27 -15.39
N LEU A 610 -37.49 -2.42 -14.16
CA LEU A 610 -37.86 -3.53 -13.28
C LEU A 610 -39.34 -3.48 -12.90
N ARG A 611 -39.95 -2.29 -12.81
CA ARG A 611 -41.39 -2.17 -12.54
C ARG A 611 -42.25 -2.91 -13.58
N THR A 612 -41.79 -3.00 -14.83
CA THR A 612 -42.46 -3.74 -15.90
C THR A 612 -42.03 -5.21 -15.99
N GLU A 613 -40.76 -5.53 -15.72
CA GLU A 613 -40.22 -6.89 -15.90
C GLU A 613 -40.36 -7.78 -14.65
N ASP A 614 -40.09 -7.22 -13.46
CA ASP A 614 -40.14 -7.88 -12.16
C ASP A 614 -40.47 -6.85 -11.06
N PRO A 615 -41.77 -6.57 -10.82
CA PRO A 615 -42.20 -5.57 -9.84
C PRO A 615 -41.64 -5.81 -8.43
N ARG A 616 -41.46 -7.07 -8.03
CA ARG A 616 -40.90 -7.42 -6.71
C ARG A 616 -39.46 -6.97 -6.57
N LYS A 617 -38.63 -7.11 -7.62
CA LYS A 617 -37.26 -6.57 -7.61
C LYS A 617 -37.24 -5.04 -7.55
N ALA A 618 -38.14 -4.38 -8.28
CA ALA A 618 -38.25 -2.92 -8.24
C ALA A 618 -38.59 -2.41 -6.82
N ASP A 619 -39.53 -3.05 -6.13
CA ASP A 619 -39.92 -2.68 -4.76
C ASP A 619 -38.79 -2.92 -3.76
N ARG A 620 -38.08 -4.04 -3.88
CA ARG A 620 -36.89 -4.33 -3.06
C ARG A 620 -35.79 -3.29 -3.28
N LEU A 621 -35.53 -2.91 -4.53
CA LEU A 621 -34.52 -1.90 -4.87
C LEU A 621 -34.87 -0.51 -4.29
N ASN A 622 -36.13 -0.08 -4.40
CA ASN A 622 -36.62 1.13 -3.74
C ASN A 622 -36.43 1.06 -2.22
N LYS A 623 -36.75 -0.09 -1.61
CA LYS A 623 -36.61 -0.26 -0.16
C LYS A 623 -35.16 -0.16 0.30
N ILE A 624 -34.22 -0.72 -0.46
CA ILE A 624 -32.79 -0.56 -0.20
C ILE A 624 -32.41 0.93 -0.25
N ASN A 625 -32.85 1.65 -1.27
CA ASN A 625 -32.57 3.09 -1.40
C ASN A 625 -33.09 3.90 -0.20
N GLU A 626 -34.31 3.63 0.27
CA GLU A 626 -34.85 4.28 1.48
C GLU A 626 -34.01 4.01 2.74
N ILE A 627 -33.57 2.76 2.94
CA ILE A 627 -32.74 2.38 4.09
C ILE A 627 -31.39 3.09 4.03
N VAL A 628 -30.78 3.16 2.84
CA VAL A 628 -29.49 3.84 2.64
C VAL A 628 -29.63 5.35 2.87
N GLN A 629 -30.69 5.97 2.37
CA GLN A 629 -30.99 7.38 2.60
C GLN A 629 -31.18 7.67 4.09
N SER A 630 -32.02 6.91 4.79
CA SER A 630 -32.22 7.04 6.23
C SER A 630 -30.92 6.87 7.02
N PHE A 631 -30.05 5.96 6.60
CA PHE A 631 -28.75 5.77 7.23
C PHE A 631 -27.80 6.95 6.98
N ARG A 632 -27.85 7.59 5.81
CA ARG A 632 -27.11 8.83 5.55
C ARG A 632 -27.60 9.96 6.46
N ASP A 633 -28.92 10.12 6.57
CA ASP A 633 -29.52 11.15 7.43
C ASP A 633 -29.16 10.94 8.91
N GLU A 634 -29.09 9.69 9.38
CA GLU A 634 -28.62 9.33 10.72
C GLU A 634 -27.17 9.80 10.96
N LEU A 635 -26.27 9.58 9.99
CA LEU A 635 -24.86 9.99 10.09
C LEU A 635 -24.71 11.52 10.09
N ASP A 636 -25.47 12.22 9.25
CA ASP A 636 -25.42 13.68 9.16
C ASP A 636 -25.83 14.36 10.48
N ARG A 637 -26.80 13.79 11.20
CA ARG A 637 -27.22 14.30 12.54
C ARG A 637 -26.11 14.28 13.58
N VAL A 638 -25.18 13.32 13.48
CA VAL A 638 -24.06 13.16 14.42
C VAL A 638 -22.73 13.64 13.82
N GLU A 639 -22.78 14.36 12.69
CA GLU A 639 -21.61 14.90 11.97
C GLU A 639 -20.59 13.83 11.55
N LEU A 640 -21.04 12.60 11.29
CA LEU A 640 -20.17 11.50 10.89
C LEU A 640 -20.14 11.35 9.37
N GLU A 641 -18.96 11.03 8.86
CA GLU A 641 -18.75 10.72 7.45
C GLU A 641 -18.16 9.33 7.32
N LEU A 642 -18.68 8.56 6.37
CA LEU A 642 -18.17 7.25 5.99
C LEU A 642 -17.95 7.23 4.48
N ASP A 643 -16.90 6.55 4.05
CA ASP A 643 -16.77 6.19 2.64
C ASP A 643 -17.74 5.06 2.27
N ILE A 644 -17.94 4.85 0.97
CA ILE A 644 -18.81 3.79 0.42
C ILE A 644 -18.42 2.42 0.98
N ALA A 645 -17.13 2.12 1.13
CA ALA A 645 -16.66 0.83 1.62
C ALA A 645 -17.10 0.56 3.07
N LEU A 646 -16.95 1.55 3.95
CA LEU A 646 -17.33 1.46 5.36
C LEU A 646 -18.85 1.50 5.52
N ALA A 647 -19.55 2.37 4.79
CA ALA A 647 -21.02 2.44 4.81
C ALA A 647 -21.66 1.12 4.34
N ARG A 648 -21.19 0.57 3.21
CA ARG A 648 -21.60 -0.74 2.69
C ARG A 648 -21.42 -1.83 3.73
N THR A 649 -20.26 -1.83 4.39
CA THR A 649 -19.92 -2.81 5.41
C THR A 649 -20.88 -2.76 6.58
N VAL A 650 -21.20 -1.56 7.06
CA VAL A 650 -22.05 -1.34 8.23
C VAL A 650 -23.49 -1.74 7.94
N LEU A 651 -24.05 -1.30 6.82
CA LEU A 651 -25.43 -1.59 6.43
C LEU A 651 -25.71 -3.10 6.31
N LEU A 652 -24.72 -3.86 5.82
CA LEU A 652 -24.82 -5.31 5.69
C LEU A 652 -24.60 -6.02 7.02
N ALA A 653 -23.56 -5.65 7.77
CA ALA A 653 -23.21 -6.31 9.04
C ALA A 653 -24.20 -6.00 10.16
N SER A 654 -24.79 -4.80 10.19
CA SER A 654 -25.85 -4.45 11.12
C SER A 654 -27.19 -5.12 10.79
N ASN A 655 -27.28 -5.83 9.66
CA ASN A 655 -28.52 -6.38 9.12
C ASN A 655 -29.61 -5.31 8.90
N LYS A 656 -29.21 -4.03 8.70
CA LYS A 656 -30.12 -2.96 8.25
C LYS A 656 -30.63 -3.31 6.85
N ILE A 657 -29.75 -3.84 5.99
CA ILE A 657 -30.11 -4.46 4.71
C ILE A 657 -30.01 -5.98 4.85
N LYS A 658 -31.17 -6.64 4.82
CA LYS A 658 -31.26 -8.11 4.90
C LYS A 658 -30.78 -8.75 3.58
N GLU A 659 -30.19 -9.95 3.67
CA GLU A 659 -29.72 -10.71 2.49
C GLU A 659 -30.85 -10.95 1.48
N GLU A 660 -32.04 -11.30 1.97
CA GLU A 660 -33.26 -11.47 1.16
C GLU A 660 -33.67 -10.19 0.41
N LEU A 661 -33.26 -9.02 0.90
CA LEU A 661 -33.56 -7.74 0.28
C LEU A 661 -32.56 -7.42 -0.84
N ILE A 662 -31.28 -7.75 -0.69
CA ILE A 662 -30.21 -7.43 -1.65
C ILE A 662 -29.92 -8.53 -2.67
N GLN A 663 -30.35 -9.77 -2.43
CA GLN A 663 -30.08 -10.90 -3.31
C GLN A 663 -30.49 -10.63 -4.78
N ASP A 664 -29.57 -10.85 -5.71
CA ASP A 664 -29.72 -10.59 -7.15
C ASP A 664 -29.83 -9.10 -7.52
N LEU A 665 -29.51 -8.20 -6.57
CA LEU A 665 -29.45 -6.74 -6.71
C LEU A 665 -28.11 -6.19 -6.18
N GLU A 666 -27.13 -7.04 -5.89
CA GLU A 666 -25.84 -6.66 -5.30
C GLU A 666 -25.06 -5.66 -6.16
N ASP A 667 -25.22 -5.76 -7.48
CA ASP A 667 -24.53 -4.94 -8.47
C ASP A 667 -24.97 -3.47 -8.42
N TYR A 668 -26.20 -3.19 -7.98
CA TYR A 668 -26.74 -1.83 -7.86
C TYR A 668 -26.40 -1.16 -6.53
N PHE A 669 -25.81 -1.89 -5.58
CA PHE A 669 -25.72 -1.40 -4.21
C PHE A 669 -24.74 -0.22 -4.07
N ASP A 670 -23.63 -0.26 -4.79
CA ASP A 670 -22.65 0.84 -4.78
C ASP A 670 -23.25 2.09 -5.46
N ASP A 671 -24.00 1.94 -6.56
CA ASP A 671 -24.74 3.05 -7.19
C ASP A 671 -25.77 3.67 -6.24
N ILE A 672 -26.46 2.86 -5.42
CA ILE A 672 -27.38 3.40 -4.39
C ILE A 672 -26.61 4.21 -3.34
N LEU A 673 -25.44 3.76 -2.90
CA LEU A 673 -24.61 4.50 -1.95
C LEU A 673 -24.13 5.83 -2.57
N GLU A 674 -23.66 5.81 -3.82
CA GLU A 674 -23.24 7.00 -4.57
C GLU A 674 -24.38 8.00 -4.75
N ARG A 675 -25.57 7.52 -5.17
CA ARG A 675 -26.79 8.33 -5.29
C ARG A 675 -27.12 9.07 -3.99
N ASN A 676 -26.95 8.41 -2.85
CA ASN A 676 -27.24 8.97 -1.53
C ASN A 676 -26.06 9.76 -0.92
N GLY A 677 -25.02 10.07 -1.70
CA GLY A 677 -23.96 11.01 -1.30
C GLY A 677 -22.88 10.42 -0.39
N PHE A 678 -22.68 9.10 -0.39
CA PHE A 678 -21.50 8.51 0.24
C PHE A 678 -20.26 8.77 -0.62
N TYR A 679 -19.16 9.18 0.01
CA TYR A 679 -17.91 9.55 -0.68
C TYR A 679 -17.09 8.32 -1.09
N LEU A 680 -16.39 8.43 -2.22
CA LEU A 680 -15.41 7.43 -2.66
C LEU A 680 -14.16 7.39 -1.74
N CYS A 681 -13.81 8.53 -1.14
CA CYS A 681 -12.73 8.64 -0.18
C CYS A 681 -13.11 9.60 0.95
N TRP A 682 -13.12 9.09 2.18
CA TRP A 682 -13.23 9.90 3.39
C TRP A 682 -11.83 10.24 3.92
N ASP A 683 -11.29 9.44 4.85
CA ASP A 683 -9.97 9.65 5.46
C ASP A 683 -8.90 8.64 5.01
N GLY A 684 -9.00 8.18 3.75
CA GLY A 684 -7.98 7.36 3.08
C GLY A 684 -8.52 6.26 2.17
N CYS A 685 -8.09 6.26 0.91
CA CYS A 685 -8.39 5.26 -0.11
C CYS A 685 -7.10 4.73 -0.78
N ASN A 686 -7.23 3.78 -1.71
CA ASN A 686 -6.10 3.21 -2.45
C ASN A 686 -5.43 4.20 -3.42
N ALA A 687 -6.14 5.28 -3.78
CA ALA A 687 -5.61 6.34 -4.65
C ALA A 687 -4.84 7.44 -3.90
N CYS A 688 -4.83 7.43 -2.55
CA CYS A 688 -4.05 8.39 -1.75
C CYS A 688 -3.06 7.71 -0.79
N VAL A 689 -3.55 7.12 0.30
CA VAL A 689 -2.69 6.69 1.43
C VAL A 689 -2.68 5.18 1.65
N ARG A 690 -3.52 4.41 0.97
CA ARG A 690 -3.59 2.94 1.13
C ARG A 690 -2.90 2.25 -0.03
N LEU A 691 -2.27 1.12 0.26
CA LEU A 691 -1.65 0.27 -0.75
C LEU A 691 -2.43 -1.03 -0.88
N GLU A 692 -2.70 -1.45 -2.11
CA GLU A 692 -3.37 -2.73 -2.38
C GLU A 692 -2.48 -3.93 -2.04
N LYS A 693 -1.18 -3.79 -2.26
CA LYS A 693 -0.16 -4.81 -2.04
C LYS A 693 0.99 -4.21 -1.23
N ARG A 694 1.86 -5.07 -0.67
CA ARG A 694 3.11 -4.67 0.03
C ARG A 694 2.95 -3.89 1.34
N CYS A 695 1.72 -3.60 1.78
CA CYS A 695 1.46 -3.10 3.12
C CYS A 695 1.41 -4.25 4.14
N ASN A 696 1.97 -4.01 5.33
CA ASN A 696 2.03 -4.99 6.42
C ASN A 696 0.74 -5.05 7.26
N GLU A 697 -0.23 -4.16 7.03
CA GLU A 697 -1.46 -4.05 7.83
C GLU A 697 -2.67 -4.75 7.19
N GLY A 698 -2.61 -5.06 5.89
CA GLY A 698 -3.69 -5.71 5.15
C GLY A 698 -4.95 -4.84 5.08
N ILE A 699 -6.12 -5.43 5.31
CA ILE A 699 -7.39 -4.68 5.31
C ILE A 699 -7.51 -3.65 6.45
N PHE A 700 -6.72 -3.78 7.53
CA PHE A 700 -6.74 -2.79 8.62
C PHE A 700 -6.30 -1.39 8.18
N GLN A 701 -5.71 -1.22 7.00
CA GLN A 701 -5.37 0.09 6.43
C GLN A 701 -6.55 1.07 6.45
N VAL A 702 -7.79 0.60 6.29
CA VAL A 702 -9.03 1.41 6.39
C VAL A 702 -9.06 2.22 7.70
N LEU A 703 -8.61 1.62 8.80
CA LEU A 703 -8.62 2.21 10.14
C LEU A 703 -7.24 2.61 10.64
N THR A 704 -6.16 2.28 9.92
CA THR A 704 -4.78 2.45 10.39
C THR A 704 -3.95 3.39 9.52
N THR A 705 -4.55 3.98 8.50
CA THR A 705 -4.03 5.12 7.74
C THR A 705 -4.95 6.32 7.93
N SER A 706 -4.43 7.52 7.77
CA SER A 706 -5.21 8.76 7.74
C SER A 706 -4.66 9.72 6.69
N LYS A 707 -5.53 10.22 5.81
CA LYS A 707 -5.22 11.24 4.79
C LYS A 707 -5.18 12.62 5.45
N THR A 708 -6.21 12.94 6.24
CA THR A 708 -6.40 14.25 6.87
C THR A 708 -5.31 14.56 7.89
N LEU A 709 -4.97 13.61 8.77
CA LEU A 709 -3.86 13.78 9.72
C LEU A 709 -2.52 14.01 9.00
N LEU A 710 -2.26 13.21 7.96
CA LEU A 710 -1.03 13.35 7.18
C LEU A 710 -0.97 14.72 6.50
N HIS A 711 -2.07 15.18 5.90
CA HIS A 711 -2.11 16.46 5.19
C HIS A 711 -1.82 17.63 6.13
N VAL A 712 -2.49 17.70 7.29
CA VAL A 712 -2.26 18.78 8.26
C VAL A 712 -0.84 18.71 8.83
N PHE A 713 -0.33 17.51 9.15
CA PHE A 713 1.05 17.34 9.60
C PHE A 713 2.06 17.84 8.57
N ILE A 714 1.85 17.52 7.29
CA ILE A 714 2.75 17.93 6.21
C ILE A 714 2.74 19.44 5.99
N LYS A 715 1.59 20.11 6.12
CA LYS A 715 1.53 21.58 6.10
C LYS A 715 2.32 22.21 7.24
N ARG A 716 2.21 21.67 8.45
CA ARG A 716 2.99 22.14 9.61
C ARG A 716 4.48 21.87 9.45
N LEU A 717 4.86 20.71 8.94
CA LEU A 717 6.24 20.38 8.63
C LEU A 717 6.81 21.30 7.54
N HIS A 718 6.06 21.57 6.48
CA HIS A 718 6.44 22.52 5.44
C HIS A 718 6.70 23.91 6.03
N ASN A 719 5.78 24.42 6.86
CA ASN A 719 5.94 25.71 7.52
C ASN A 719 7.19 25.75 8.42
N LEU A 720 7.44 24.69 9.20
CA LEU A 720 8.67 24.56 10.01
C LEU A 720 9.94 24.62 9.15
N LEU A 721 9.94 23.96 7.98
CA LEU A 721 11.08 23.93 7.08
C LEU A 721 11.32 25.29 6.40
N SER A 722 10.26 25.99 6.00
CA SER A 722 10.35 27.31 5.35
C SER A 722 10.72 28.42 6.33
N THR A 723 10.07 28.46 7.50
CA THR A 723 10.31 29.53 8.50
C THR A 723 11.51 29.27 9.40
N GLY A 724 11.92 28.02 9.55
CA GLY A 724 12.98 27.61 10.45
C GLY A 724 12.51 27.37 11.88
N VAL A 725 13.47 27.23 12.80
CA VAL A 725 13.22 26.93 14.21
C VAL A 725 13.61 28.13 15.07
N ASN A 726 12.65 28.69 15.79
CA ASN A 726 12.85 29.82 16.70
C ASN A 726 13.00 29.35 18.14
N ILE A 727 14.08 29.73 18.81
CA ILE A 727 14.43 29.23 20.13
C ILE A 727 14.84 30.40 21.02
N THR A 728 14.10 30.60 22.10
CA THR A 728 14.49 31.49 23.20
C THR A 728 14.91 30.64 24.40
N SER A 729 16.16 30.73 24.83
CA SER A 729 16.68 29.90 25.92
C SER A 729 17.91 30.49 26.57
N ARG A 730 18.15 30.12 27.84
CA ARG A 730 19.46 30.33 28.49
C ARG A 730 20.52 29.33 28.06
N SER A 731 20.22 28.41 27.16
CA SER A 731 21.13 27.35 26.73
C SER A 731 21.06 27.09 25.22
N VAL A 732 20.98 28.16 24.42
CA VAL A 732 20.98 28.08 22.95
C VAL A 732 22.22 27.36 22.40
N GLY A 733 23.32 27.33 23.14
CA GLY A 733 24.52 26.55 22.82
C GLY A 733 24.29 25.06 22.65
N LYS A 734 23.26 24.47 23.31
CA LYS A 734 22.86 23.07 23.10
C LYS A 734 22.38 22.80 21.67
N ILE A 735 22.02 23.84 20.92
CA ILE A 735 21.62 23.77 19.51
C ILE A 735 22.72 24.30 18.60
N LEU A 736 23.29 25.47 18.91
CA LEU A 736 24.29 26.10 18.05
C LEU A 736 25.62 25.34 18.02
N GLU A 737 26.18 24.93 19.17
CA GLU A 737 27.49 24.24 19.17
C GLU A 737 27.48 22.95 18.33
N PRO A 738 26.47 22.05 18.44
CA PRO A 738 26.41 20.87 17.60
C PRO A 738 26.27 21.17 16.10
N LEU A 739 25.67 22.31 15.73
CA LEU A 739 25.58 22.72 14.32
C LEU A 739 26.95 23.15 13.79
N LEU A 740 27.66 24.00 14.53
CA LEU A 740 29.01 24.46 14.15
C LEU A 740 30.01 23.31 14.06
N ARG A 741 30.00 22.39 15.04
CA ARG A 741 30.93 21.25 15.07
C ARG A 741 30.73 20.27 13.91
N ARG A 742 29.50 20.17 13.39
CA ARG A 742 29.13 19.25 12.30
C ARG A 742 29.41 19.80 10.91
N ALA A 743 29.90 21.03 10.77
CA ALA A 743 30.25 21.58 9.46
C ALA A 743 31.27 20.69 8.74
N GLU A 744 31.05 20.40 7.46
CA GLU A 744 31.91 19.54 6.66
C GLU A 744 32.65 20.29 5.53
N LYS A 745 32.17 21.48 5.14
CA LYS A 745 32.66 22.24 3.99
C LYS A 745 33.03 23.66 4.34
N SER A 746 32.15 24.40 5.01
CA SER A 746 32.39 25.80 5.33
C SER A 746 31.68 26.28 6.60
N LEU A 747 32.28 27.27 7.24
CA LEU A 747 31.73 28.02 8.36
C LEU A 747 31.95 29.51 8.13
N ASP A 748 30.86 30.25 7.97
CA ASP A 748 30.88 31.71 7.95
C ASP A 748 30.31 32.23 9.26
N ILE A 749 31.15 32.89 10.04
CA ILE A 749 30.85 33.31 11.41
C ILE A 749 30.92 34.83 11.46
N SER A 750 29.79 35.48 11.75
CA SER A 750 29.72 36.88 12.13
C SER A 750 29.38 36.95 13.62
N SER A 751 30.29 37.46 14.45
CA SER A 751 30.01 37.69 15.87
C SER A 751 30.88 38.84 16.39
N PRO A 752 30.29 39.89 16.99
CA PRO A 752 31.06 41.01 17.55
C PRO A 752 32.06 40.54 18.59
N PHE A 753 31.63 39.61 19.45
CA PHE A 753 32.47 39.04 20.50
C PHE A 753 32.56 37.52 20.37
N ILE A 754 33.76 37.00 20.54
CA ILE A 754 34.09 35.57 20.49
C ILE A 754 34.95 35.25 21.71
N SER A 755 34.70 34.12 22.38
CA SER A 755 35.58 33.67 23.48
C SER A 755 36.66 32.70 23.00
N SER A 756 37.75 32.59 23.76
CA SER A 756 38.90 31.76 23.39
C SER A 756 38.57 30.27 23.19
N ARG A 757 37.54 29.75 23.88
CA ARG A 757 37.03 28.39 23.67
C ARG A 757 36.49 28.18 22.26
N TYR A 758 35.69 29.12 21.75
CA TYR A 758 35.12 29.01 20.41
C TYR A 758 36.10 29.38 19.32
N ALA A 759 37.02 30.31 19.57
CA ALA A 759 38.16 30.53 18.68
C ALA A 759 38.97 29.24 18.45
N ARG A 760 39.32 28.51 19.52
CA ARG A 760 39.98 27.19 19.40
C ARG A 760 39.15 26.19 18.60
N MET A 761 37.83 26.12 18.85
CA MET A 761 36.95 25.25 18.08
C MET A 761 36.96 25.58 16.57
N LEU A 762 36.95 26.87 16.20
CA LEU A 762 37.00 27.29 14.79
C LEU A 762 38.34 26.95 14.15
N VAL A 763 39.45 27.12 14.88
CA VAL A 763 40.78 26.67 14.46
C VAL A 763 40.81 25.15 14.23
N ASP A 764 40.24 24.38 15.16
CA ASP A 764 40.18 22.91 15.03
C ASP A 764 39.38 22.50 13.78
N LYS A 765 38.26 23.18 13.48
CA LYS A 765 37.49 22.94 12.26
C LYS A 765 38.27 23.28 10.99
N SER A 766 39.02 24.38 10.98
CA SER A 766 39.90 24.73 9.86
C SER A 766 40.99 23.67 9.63
N LYS A 767 41.56 23.12 10.71
CA LYS A 767 42.53 22.00 10.65
C LYS A 767 41.92 20.70 10.12
N GLU A 768 40.61 20.51 10.27
CA GLU A 768 39.86 19.41 9.64
C GLU A 768 39.59 19.63 8.14
N GLY A 769 40.02 20.77 7.57
CA GLY A 769 39.84 21.10 6.14
C GLY A 769 38.53 21.85 5.82
N VAL A 770 37.80 22.32 6.83
CA VAL A 770 36.61 23.18 6.65
C VAL A 770 37.07 24.61 6.37
N TRP A 771 36.50 25.27 5.36
CA TRP A 771 36.77 26.70 5.13
C TRP A 771 36.07 27.56 6.16
N VAL A 772 36.84 28.20 7.04
CA VAL A 772 36.32 29.03 8.14
C VAL A 772 36.61 30.50 7.86
N ARG A 773 35.56 31.31 7.78
CA ARG A 773 35.63 32.77 7.67
C ARG A 773 35.03 33.41 8.91
N VAL A 774 35.81 34.21 9.62
CA VAL A 774 35.40 34.86 10.86
C VAL A 774 35.37 36.37 10.68
N LEU A 775 34.18 36.94 10.73
CA LEU A 775 33.93 38.37 10.79
C LEU A 775 33.67 38.78 12.25
N THR A 776 34.50 39.65 12.79
CA THR A 776 34.42 40.06 14.21
C THR A 776 34.77 41.54 14.39
N SER A 777 34.69 42.06 15.61
CA SER A 777 35.00 43.47 15.91
C SER A 777 36.29 43.62 16.71
N MET A 778 36.94 44.78 16.61
CA MET A 778 38.04 45.14 17.52
C MET A 778 37.46 45.90 18.72
N PRO A 779 37.68 45.47 19.98
CA PRO A 779 37.18 46.18 21.14
C PRO A 779 37.96 47.48 21.37
N GLU A 780 37.26 48.57 21.66
CA GLU A 780 37.87 49.84 22.09
C GLU A 780 38.14 49.79 23.61
N GLY A 781 39.36 50.13 24.04
CA GLY A 781 39.63 50.41 25.47
C GLY A 781 39.97 49.24 26.41
N GLY A 782 40.35 48.06 25.90
CA GLY A 782 40.85 46.95 26.76
C GLY A 782 39.78 46.22 27.60
N GLU A 783 38.53 46.68 27.56
CA GLU A 783 37.38 45.90 28.02
C GLU A 783 37.18 44.69 27.07
N PHE A 784 36.75 43.55 27.61
CA PHE A 784 36.65 42.24 26.91
C PHE A 784 37.97 41.43 26.72
N LYS A 785 38.75 41.26 27.79
CA LYS A 785 39.96 40.40 27.81
C LYS A 785 39.77 39.02 27.15
N TYR A 786 38.62 38.35 27.38
CA TYR A 786 38.33 37.04 26.78
C TYR A 786 38.25 37.07 25.25
N HIS A 787 37.88 38.23 24.67
CA HIS A 787 37.77 38.42 23.23
C HIS A 787 39.13 38.76 22.63
N LEU A 788 39.94 39.58 23.29
CA LEU A 788 41.34 39.79 22.91
C LEU A 788 42.13 38.48 22.89
N GLU A 789 41.93 37.61 23.90
CA GLU A 789 42.50 36.27 23.91
C GLU A 789 42.00 35.41 22.73
N ALA A 790 40.74 35.56 22.32
CA ALA A 790 40.19 34.85 21.17
C ALA A 790 40.79 35.35 19.84
N LEU A 791 40.97 36.66 19.69
CA LEU A 791 41.61 37.28 18.53
C LEU A 791 43.07 36.83 18.40
N GLU A 792 43.80 36.76 19.51
CA GLU A 792 45.18 36.27 19.50
C GLU A 792 45.25 34.79 19.06
N VAL A 793 44.36 33.94 19.59
CA VAL A 793 44.25 32.53 19.17
C VAL A 793 43.98 32.42 17.67
N LEU A 794 43.04 33.22 17.14
CA LEU A 794 42.68 33.20 15.72
C LEU A 794 43.84 33.71 14.84
N LYS A 795 44.47 34.82 15.23
CA LYS A 795 45.59 35.45 14.51
C LYS A 795 46.80 34.52 14.40
N GLN A 796 47.13 33.79 15.47
CA GLN A 796 48.25 32.83 15.49
C GLN A 796 48.00 31.57 14.63
N ASN A 797 46.76 31.31 14.21
CA ASN A 797 46.37 30.09 13.50
C ASN A 797 45.80 30.35 12.10
N LEU A 798 45.98 31.56 11.55
CA LEU A 798 45.57 31.88 10.17
C LEU A 798 46.15 30.87 9.17
N SER A 799 45.36 30.48 8.19
CA SER A 799 45.74 29.50 7.17
C SER A 799 44.87 29.65 5.92
N ASP A 800 45.15 28.90 4.86
CA ASP A 800 44.31 28.84 3.65
C ASP A 800 42.87 28.41 3.92
N THR A 801 42.59 27.82 5.08
CA THR A 801 41.25 27.41 5.52
C THR A 801 40.72 28.22 6.71
N LEU A 802 41.48 29.22 7.23
CA LEU A 802 41.02 30.13 8.27
C LEU A 802 41.36 31.59 7.92
N GLU A 803 40.33 32.34 7.56
CA GLU A 803 40.41 33.79 7.35
C GLU A 803 39.65 34.54 8.43
N VAL A 804 40.22 35.65 8.89
CA VAL A 804 39.62 36.50 9.92
C VAL A 804 39.65 37.94 9.47
N ARG A 805 38.51 38.62 9.54
CA ARG A 805 38.36 40.03 9.21
C ARG A 805 37.69 40.80 10.34
N ILE A 806 38.13 42.04 10.51
CA ILE A 806 37.62 43.01 11.45
C ILE A 806 36.68 43.98 10.72
N ALA A 807 35.45 44.07 11.19
CA ALA A 807 34.46 45.04 10.74
C ALA A 807 34.25 46.14 11.80
N GLU A 808 34.24 47.39 11.35
CA GLU A 808 33.88 48.53 12.19
C GLU A 808 32.37 48.48 12.50
N SER A 809 31.98 48.67 13.78
CA SER A 809 30.59 48.63 14.24
C SER A 809 29.82 47.32 13.95
N LEU A 810 30.49 46.16 13.99
CA LEU A 810 29.81 44.87 13.81
C LEU A 810 28.81 44.61 14.95
N HIS A 811 27.53 44.42 14.61
CA HIS A 811 26.50 43.98 15.55
C HIS A 811 25.83 42.65 15.14
N ALA A 812 26.09 42.15 13.94
CA ALA A 812 25.46 40.93 13.43
C ALA A 812 25.98 39.66 14.12
N LYS A 813 25.08 38.81 14.64
CA LYS A 813 25.37 37.46 15.12
C LYS A 813 24.76 36.45 14.15
N THR A 814 25.55 36.02 13.18
CA THR A 814 25.13 35.15 12.10
C THR A 814 26.11 34.00 11.97
N TYR A 815 25.60 32.78 11.86
CA TYR A 815 26.40 31.56 11.76
C TYR A 815 25.89 30.73 10.59
N ILE A 816 26.65 30.65 9.50
CA ILE A 816 26.27 29.89 8.31
C ILE A 816 27.12 28.63 8.25
N VAL A 817 26.45 27.48 8.12
CA VAL A 817 27.05 26.16 8.09
C VAL A 817 26.84 25.54 6.71
N ASP A 818 27.95 25.25 6.02
CA ASP A 818 28.03 24.60 4.70
C ASP A 818 27.17 25.23 3.60
N GLY A 819 26.76 26.49 3.76
CA GLY A 819 25.78 27.16 2.88
C GLY A 819 24.40 26.48 2.87
N LYS A 820 24.09 25.65 3.88
CA LYS A 820 22.84 24.87 3.98
C LYS A 820 21.96 25.28 5.16
N LEU A 821 22.54 25.94 6.16
CA LEU A 821 21.85 26.36 7.37
C LEU A 821 22.44 27.70 7.82
N ALA A 822 21.57 28.61 8.25
CA ALA A 822 21.98 29.88 8.84
C ALA A 822 21.32 30.04 10.22
N VAL A 823 22.10 30.42 11.22
CA VAL A 823 21.58 30.79 12.54
C VAL A 823 21.77 32.28 12.72
N THR A 824 20.69 33.00 12.99
CA THR A 824 20.72 34.43 13.32
C THR A 824 20.15 34.67 14.70
N GLY A 825 20.52 35.76 15.37
CA GLY A 825 19.89 36.11 16.64
C GLY A 825 20.70 37.08 17.50
N SER A 826 20.50 36.99 18.82
CA SER A 826 21.16 37.86 19.80
C SER A 826 22.44 37.25 20.39
N ALA A 827 22.60 35.92 20.29
CA ALA A 827 23.67 35.19 20.95
C ALA A 827 25.06 35.44 20.32
N ASN A 828 25.95 36.08 21.07
CA ASN A 828 27.38 36.13 20.75
C ASN A 828 28.03 34.75 20.91
N LEU A 829 29.11 34.49 20.16
CA LEU A 829 29.88 33.24 20.23
C LEU A 829 30.79 33.19 21.48
N THR A 830 30.15 33.23 22.65
CA THR A 830 30.77 33.26 23.99
C THR A 830 30.03 32.31 24.92
N GLU A 831 30.67 31.83 25.98
CA GLU A 831 30.03 30.90 26.93
C GLU A 831 28.81 31.55 27.59
N SER A 832 28.90 32.85 27.90
CA SER A 832 27.78 33.59 28.47
C SER A 832 26.62 33.73 27.48
N GLY A 833 26.89 34.08 26.22
CA GLY A 833 25.86 34.13 25.17
C GLY A 833 25.22 32.76 24.93
N LEU A 834 26.00 31.68 24.93
CA LEU A 834 25.45 30.36 24.59
C LEU A 834 24.81 29.59 25.75
N TYR A 835 25.20 29.85 27.01
CA TYR A 835 24.77 29.04 28.17
C TYR A 835 24.34 29.80 29.43
N LYS A 836 24.38 31.14 29.43
CA LYS A 836 23.98 31.93 30.62
C LYS A 836 22.86 32.92 30.30
N ASN A 837 23.06 33.73 29.28
CA ASN A 837 22.14 34.79 28.89
C ASN A 837 20.86 34.22 28.31
N LEU A 838 19.72 34.89 28.54
CA LEU A 838 18.49 34.57 27.83
C LEU A 838 18.63 35.12 26.41
N GLU A 839 18.97 34.25 25.47
CA GLU A 839 19.16 34.61 24.07
C GLU A 839 18.01 34.10 23.21
N HIS A 840 17.81 34.77 22.07
CA HIS A 840 16.94 34.31 21.00
C HIS A 840 17.78 33.95 19.78
N ILE A 841 17.53 32.77 19.20
CA ILE A 841 18.11 32.34 17.92
C ILE A 841 17.01 31.86 16.97
N GLU A 842 17.22 32.14 15.69
CA GLU A 842 16.43 31.65 14.57
C GLU A 842 17.32 30.73 13.73
N VAL A 843 16.92 29.48 13.57
CA VAL A 843 17.65 28.52 12.73
C VAL A 843 16.94 28.38 11.39
N LYS A 844 17.53 28.97 10.35
CA LYS A 844 17.01 29.03 8.99
C LYS A 844 17.62 27.91 8.15
N MET A 845 16.76 27.24 7.39
CA MET A 845 17.07 25.98 6.71
C MET A 845 16.44 25.88 5.32
N GLU A 846 15.59 26.85 4.95
CA GLU A 846 15.13 27.01 3.58
C GLU A 846 16.28 27.51 2.70
N PRO A 847 16.59 26.85 1.57
CA PRO A 847 17.74 27.19 0.73
C PRO A 847 17.79 28.65 0.32
N LYS A 848 16.66 29.24 -0.06
CA LYS A 848 16.58 30.64 -0.48
C LYS A 848 16.95 31.59 0.65
N THR A 849 16.38 31.39 1.84
CA THR A 849 16.70 32.22 3.01
C THR A 849 18.17 32.08 3.42
N VAL A 850 18.74 30.87 3.32
CA VAL A 850 20.17 30.65 3.61
C VAL A 850 21.04 31.39 2.60
N GLU A 851 20.70 31.34 1.31
CA GLU A 851 21.40 32.08 0.25
C GLU A 851 21.37 33.59 0.49
N ASP A 852 20.23 34.13 0.93
CA ASP A 852 20.11 35.55 1.27
C ASP A 852 21.02 35.93 2.46
N ASN A 853 21.14 35.07 3.47
CA ASN A 853 22.08 35.28 4.58
C ASN A 853 23.54 35.20 4.12
N VAL A 854 23.86 34.30 3.19
CA VAL A 854 25.20 34.23 2.57
C VAL A 854 25.51 35.54 1.84
N LYS A 855 24.58 36.08 1.04
CA LYS A 855 24.77 37.37 0.35
C LYS A 855 25.07 38.51 1.32
N VAL A 856 24.30 38.60 2.41
CA VAL A 856 24.53 39.61 3.46
C VAL A 856 25.90 39.42 4.13
N PHE A 857 26.31 38.17 4.40
CA PHE A 857 27.64 37.89 4.91
C PHE A 857 28.74 38.33 3.94
N GLU A 858 28.61 38.03 2.64
CA GLU A 858 29.57 38.45 1.60
C GLU A 858 29.71 39.97 1.49
N GLU A 859 28.60 40.71 1.61
CA GLU A 859 28.62 42.17 1.61
C GLU A 859 29.42 42.73 2.77
N MET A 860 29.17 42.22 3.99
CA MET A 860 29.93 42.61 5.18
C MET A 860 31.40 42.15 5.11
N TRP A 861 31.66 40.98 4.55
CA TRP A 861 32.99 40.43 4.39
C TRP A 861 33.87 41.29 3.49
N LYS A 862 33.30 41.80 2.39
CA LYS A 862 33.99 42.67 1.41
C LYS A 862 34.35 44.04 1.98
N SER A 863 33.56 44.59 2.90
CA SER A 863 33.82 45.88 3.53
C SER A 863 34.77 45.80 4.75
N ALA A 864 35.05 44.60 5.24
CA ALA A 864 35.90 44.37 6.41
C ALA A 864 37.40 44.25 6.06
N LYS A 865 38.25 44.57 7.04
CA LYS A 865 39.72 44.55 6.91
C LYS A 865 40.28 43.24 7.46
N PRO A 866 41.30 42.61 6.85
CA PRO A 866 42.01 41.48 7.47
C PRO A 866 42.56 41.83 8.86
N ILE A 867 42.62 40.85 9.78
CA ILE A 867 43.10 41.01 11.17
C ILE A 867 44.61 41.22 11.31
#